data_AF-A0A940NZH9-F1
#
_entry.id   AF-A0A940NZH9-F1
#
_cell.length_a   1.000
_cell.length_b   1.000
_cell.length_c   1.000
_cell.angle_alpha   90.00
_cell.angle_beta   90.00
_cell.angle_gamma   90.00
#
_symmetry.space_group_name_H-M   'P 1'
#
loop_
_entity.id
_entity.type
_entity.pdbx_description
1 polymer ?
#
loop_
_entity_poly.entity_id
_entity_poly.type
_entity_poly.pdbx_seq_one_letter_code
_entity_poly.pdbx_strand_id
1 'polypeptide(L)'
;MGNLIPRPNYPPYSATGLDEGREEVDAVLLDMERRIHSEYEQAAREMQRKADDYFFDFIEEDQKRRKMLSDGEITQAEYNQWRISHMATGRRYYEMASVLASDMTHTNEIAAGIVNGYMPDIFAIGYNYSLYQGEMTGDFQTSFTLYNRDAVIRLMRDNPDLLPIEAKVNVPEDERWNMRQISSSITQSIMQGERIDKVAERLARTVTGMNERVAMRNARTATTSAENGGRYEGFRNLTSAGVDMVVEWCATLDGRTRHEHRWLDGQRQNVDEPFEVDGMKILYAGDPRAPQGLIWNCRCTMLSWVKGFEPSLTLKAQSHPDNMSYAEWKFEKQEETERRRERAEARRNRPPVNPDNPSYGSATQEDRENAAAALNNHTAFGVEAEKPVRPSRFDFESTEEYKAAKEKFNEDREKYKNEREAAVQNMLQRDTEFKSAEDVKTWAERVGIKLDESVLEHVDVRAFEDIAYVIEDEFKKHPFLRSGEYTFDGNQYTRVFEIRFEDTSEFLMDASNGLRLSRQFTDYGEALRDMYDSIASGYTVRGDGTPISMIRHEIGHNIQERIAEKLTTEDRVRMTAELREISAKRLDGSSEYSTFNDYEMFAEGYAAVSSGQTTDFSSEFSDFMERWLKHADLV
;
A
#
# COMPACT_ATOMS: atom_id res chain seq x y z
N MET A 1 40.92 0.82 30.30
CA MET A 1 41.64 1.61 29.27
C MET A 1 42.01 0.66 28.15
N GLY A 2 41.06 0.39 27.24
CA GLY A 2 41.26 -0.48 26.08
C GLY A 2 41.55 0.37 24.85
N ASN A 3 42.47 -0.11 24.01
CA ASN A 3 43.08 0.58 22.87
C ASN A 3 42.05 1.22 21.92
N LEU A 4 41.80 2.53 22.06
CA LEU A 4 41.18 3.35 21.02
C LEU A 4 42.29 3.81 20.07
N ILE A 5 42.22 3.37 18.81
CA ILE A 5 43.04 3.92 17.73
C ILE A 5 42.55 5.36 17.48
N PRO A 6 43.39 6.40 17.57
CA PRO A 6 42.95 7.77 17.41
C PRO A 6 42.57 8.07 15.96
N ARG A 7 41.39 8.67 15.76
CA ARG A 7 40.88 9.11 14.44
C ARG A 7 41.66 10.34 13.92
N PRO A 8 41.93 10.46 12.60
CA PRO A 8 42.31 11.72 11.97
C PRO A 8 41.10 12.67 11.84
N ASN A 9 41.36 14.00 11.84
CA ASN A 9 40.33 15.03 11.67
C ASN A 9 39.56 14.88 10.34
N TYR A 10 38.23 14.75 10.39
CA TYR A 10 37.33 14.75 9.24
C TYR A 10 36.37 15.94 9.26
N PRO A 11 35.92 16.48 8.10
CA PRO A 11 34.81 17.44 8.06
C PRO A 11 33.50 16.77 8.53
N PRO A 12 32.57 17.53 9.14
CA PRO A 12 31.31 16.99 9.64
C PRO A 12 30.43 16.48 8.47
N TYR A 13 29.93 15.24 8.59
CA TYR A 13 29.01 14.63 7.63
C TYR A 13 27.61 15.28 7.69
N SER A 14 27.04 15.64 6.53
CA SER A 14 25.59 15.80 6.37
C SER A 14 24.94 14.45 6.09
N ALA A 15 23.76 14.18 6.67
CA ALA A 15 23.05 12.90 6.48
C ALA A 15 22.50 12.71 5.06
N THR A 16 22.24 13.80 4.34
CA THR A 16 21.80 13.79 2.93
C THR A 16 23.01 13.65 1.99
N GLY A 17 22.93 12.72 1.03
CA GLY A 17 23.96 12.50 0.01
C GLY A 17 25.27 11.92 0.57
N LEU A 18 25.18 11.11 1.62
CA LEU A 18 26.35 10.50 2.26
C LEU A 18 26.93 9.35 1.42
N ASP A 19 26.04 8.57 0.79
CA ASP A 19 26.37 7.52 -0.15
C ASP A 19 25.20 7.21 -1.10
N GLU A 20 25.48 6.54 -2.22
CA GLU A 20 24.49 6.22 -3.28
C GLU A 20 23.32 5.37 -2.76
N GLY A 21 23.54 4.48 -1.79
CA GLY A 21 22.47 3.71 -1.16
C GLY A 21 21.54 4.59 -0.33
N ARG A 22 22.09 5.56 0.39
CA ARG A 22 21.33 6.54 1.17
C ARG A 22 20.54 7.49 0.27
N GLU A 23 21.06 7.83 -0.91
CA GLU A 23 20.32 8.63 -1.90
C GLU A 23 19.08 7.88 -2.42
N GLU A 24 19.20 6.57 -2.69
CA GLU A 24 18.05 5.72 -3.05
C GLU A 24 17.03 5.65 -1.90
N VAL A 25 17.48 5.49 -0.65
CA VAL A 25 16.60 5.51 0.54
C VAL A 25 15.91 6.87 0.74
N ASP A 26 16.63 7.98 0.59
CA ASP A 26 16.08 9.32 0.76
C ASP A 26 15.00 9.62 -0.31
N ALA A 27 15.14 9.08 -1.52
CA ALA A 27 14.10 9.16 -2.56
C ALA A 27 12.83 8.37 -2.19
N VAL A 28 13.00 7.16 -1.65
CA VAL A 28 11.88 6.34 -1.14
C VAL A 28 11.20 7.02 0.05
N LEU A 29 11.98 7.58 0.98
CA LEU A 29 11.46 8.35 2.12
C LEU A 29 10.66 9.57 1.66
N LEU A 30 11.12 10.30 0.64
CA LEU A 30 10.40 11.44 0.08
C LEU A 30 9.03 11.04 -0.48
N ASP A 31 8.93 9.92 -1.19
CA ASP A 31 7.67 9.40 -1.70
C ASP A 31 6.71 8.99 -0.56
N MET A 32 7.24 8.27 0.44
CA MET A 32 6.51 7.89 1.64
C MET A 32 5.99 9.12 2.41
N GLU A 33 6.82 10.16 2.61
CA GLU A 33 6.43 11.40 3.28
C GLU A 33 5.33 12.14 2.50
N ARG A 34 5.38 12.15 1.16
CA ARG A 34 4.31 12.77 0.32
C ARG A 34 2.99 12.05 0.48
N ARG A 35 2.99 10.71 0.51
CA ARG A 35 1.77 9.92 0.73
C ARG A 35 1.17 10.17 2.09
N ILE A 36 1.98 10.13 3.15
CA ILE A 36 1.53 10.45 4.51
C ILE A 36 0.94 11.87 4.55
N HIS A 37 1.60 12.85 3.93
CA HIS A 37 1.11 14.23 3.87
C HIS A 37 -0.27 14.33 3.20
N SER A 38 -0.47 13.65 2.07
CA SER A 38 -1.74 13.60 1.35
C SER A 38 -2.89 13.09 2.23
N GLU A 39 -2.67 12.04 3.02
CA GLU A 39 -3.67 11.52 3.96
C GLU A 39 -4.04 12.54 5.03
N TYR A 40 -3.06 13.22 5.62
CA TYR A 40 -3.33 14.25 6.63
C TYR A 40 -3.97 15.52 6.06
N GLU A 41 -3.70 15.87 4.81
CA GLU A 41 -4.41 16.96 4.13
C GLU A 41 -5.90 16.62 3.94
N GLN A 42 -6.20 15.39 3.53
CA GLN A 42 -7.57 14.91 3.42
C GLN A 42 -8.27 14.94 4.79
N ALA A 43 -7.65 14.36 5.82
CA ALA A 43 -8.16 14.36 7.18
C ALA A 43 -8.38 15.79 7.73
N ALA A 44 -7.51 16.75 7.38
CA ALA A 44 -7.68 18.15 7.77
C ALA A 44 -8.92 18.79 7.14
N ARG A 45 -9.15 18.54 5.84
CA ARG A 45 -10.35 19.04 5.14
C ARG A 45 -11.62 18.44 5.74
N GLU A 46 -11.60 17.17 6.11
CA GLU A 46 -12.76 16.51 6.71
C GLU A 46 -13.03 16.96 8.14
N MET A 47 -11.98 17.05 8.96
CA MET A 47 -12.07 17.56 10.33
C MET A 47 -12.62 18.99 10.34
N GLN A 48 -12.11 19.86 9.46
CA GLN A 48 -12.61 21.23 9.34
C GLN A 48 -14.09 21.24 8.99
N ARG A 49 -14.50 20.45 7.98
CA ARG A 49 -15.91 20.33 7.54
C ARG A 49 -16.83 19.91 8.68
N LYS A 50 -16.48 18.83 9.39
CA LYS A 50 -17.26 18.29 10.52
C LYS A 50 -17.33 19.29 11.69
N ALA A 51 -16.26 20.03 11.94
CA ALA A 51 -16.22 21.08 12.96
C ALA A 51 -17.05 22.31 12.56
N ASP A 52 -16.97 22.75 11.31
CA ASP A 52 -17.78 23.85 10.76
C ASP A 52 -19.28 23.54 10.88
N ASP A 53 -19.69 22.31 10.51
CA ASP A 53 -21.07 21.84 10.64
C ASP A 53 -21.55 21.88 12.11
N TYR A 54 -20.69 21.51 13.06
CA TYR A 54 -21.01 21.61 14.48
C TYR A 54 -21.15 23.07 14.93
N PHE A 55 -20.21 23.93 14.54
CA PHE A 55 -20.18 25.31 15.05
C PHE A 55 -21.18 26.25 14.36
N PHE A 56 -21.70 25.87 13.19
CA PHE A 56 -22.64 26.66 12.42
C PHE A 56 -23.84 27.15 13.24
N ASP A 57 -24.39 26.28 14.09
CA ASP A 57 -25.57 26.56 14.91
C ASP A 57 -25.35 27.67 15.93
N PHE A 58 -24.09 28.00 16.27
CA PHE A 58 -23.77 29.00 17.28
C PHE A 58 -23.45 30.39 16.72
N ILE A 59 -23.35 30.52 15.39
CA ILE A 59 -22.89 31.77 14.74
C ILE A 59 -23.78 32.96 15.11
N GLU A 60 -25.09 32.81 15.03
CA GLU A 60 -26.02 33.92 15.26
C GLU A 60 -26.00 34.38 16.73
N GLU A 61 -26.01 33.43 17.68
CA GLU A 61 -26.01 33.76 19.11
C GLU A 61 -24.66 34.32 19.56
N ASP A 62 -23.55 33.79 19.04
CA ASP A 62 -22.21 34.31 19.31
C ASP A 62 -22.08 35.77 18.83
N GLN A 63 -22.61 36.10 17.64
CA GLN A 63 -22.61 37.47 17.14
C GLN A 63 -23.39 38.42 18.05
N LYS A 64 -24.57 38.00 18.55
CA LYS A 64 -25.36 38.79 19.51
C LYS A 64 -24.58 39.03 20.80
N ARG A 65 -23.99 37.98 21.38
CA ARG A 65 -23.19 38.07 22.60
C ARG A 65 -21.94 38.93 22.41
N ARG A 66 -21.31 38.83 21.25
CA ARG A 66 -20.15 39.65 20.91
C ARG A 66 -20.50 41.13 20.79
N LYS A 67 -21.70 41.46 20.33
CA LYS A 67 -22.22 42.83 20.35
C LYS A 67 -22.46 43.33 21.79
N MET A 68 -23.05 42.52 22.66
CA MET A 68 -23.19 42.88 24.09
C MET A 68 -21.82 43.16 24.73
N LEU A 69 -20.79 42.41 24.36
CA LEU A 69 -19.41 42.65 24.80
C LEU A 69 -18.87 43.99 24.27
N SER A 70 -19.08 44.32 22.98
CA SER A 70 -18.65 45.60 22.42
C SER A 70 -19.37 46.80 23.02
N ASP A 71 -20.64 46.61 23.39
CA ASP A 71 -21.50 47.62 23.99
C ASP A 71 -21.23 47.79 25.50
N GLY A 72 -20.35 46.96 26.07
CA GLY A 72 -19.95 46.99 27.49
C GLY A 72 -20.97 46.39 28.46
N GLU A 73 -21.98 45.68 27.95
CA GLU A 73 -23.05 45.04 28.73
C GLU A 73 -22.58 43.78 29.45
N ILE A 74 -21.55 43.11 28.92
CA ILE A 74 -20.91 41.93 29.51
C ILE A 74 -19.40 42.09 29.51
N THR A 75 -18.72 41.44 30.44
CA THR A 75 -17.26 41.37 30.50
C THR A 75 -16.70 40.30 29.56
N GLN A 76 -15.41 40.40 29.21
CA GLN A 76 -14.72 39.36 28.44
C GLN A 76 -14.77 37.98 29.12
N ALA A 77 -14.69 37.96 30.45
CA ALA A 77 -14.76 36.72 31.23
C ALA A 77 -16.14 36.05 31.11
N GLU A 78 -17.21 36.83 31.20
CA GLU A 78 -18.58 36.33 31.04
C GLU A 78 -18.85 35.83 29.60
N TYR A 79 -18.34 36.54 28.59
CA TYR A 79 -18.43 36.10 27.20
C TYR A 79 -17.68 34.77 26.96
N ASN A 80 -16.45 34.65 27.45
CA ASN A 80 -15.66 33.41 27.32
C ASN A 80 -16.31 32.25 28.06
N GLN A 81 -16.80 32.47 29.28
CA GLN A 81 -17.49 31.45 30.07
C GLN A 81 -18.76 30.97 29.36
N TRP A 82 -19.55 31.90 28.82
CA TRP A 82 -20.73 31.55 28.03
C TRP A 82 -20.36 30.70 26.81
N ARG A 83 -19.34 31.07 26.03
CA ARG A 83 -18.89 30.28 24.87
C ARG A 83 -18.46 28.87 25.26
N ILE A 84 -17.71 28.70 26.35
CA ILE A 84 -17.32 27.37 26.83
C ILE A 84 -18.55 26.54 27.19
N SER A 85 -19.44 27.08 28.03
CA SER A 85 -20.64 26.36 28.46
C SER A 85 -21.61 26.07 27.31
N HIS A 86 -21.60 26.86 26.24
CA HIS A 86 -22.54 26.71 25.14
C HIS A 86 -22.00 25.87 23.97
N MET A 87 -20.69 25.93 23.70
CA MET A 87 -20.06 25.31 22.52
C MET A 87 -19.05 24.20 22.83
N ALA A 88 -18.59 24.09 24.08
CA ALA A 88 -17.50 23.18 24.46
C ALA A 88 -17.88 22.27 25.65
N THR A 89 -19.18 22.10 25.90
CA THR A 89 -19.70 21.20 26.94
C THR A 89 -20.96 20.47 26.48
N GLY A 90 -21.33 19.40 27.19
CA GLY A 90 -22.54 18.64 26.92
C GLY A 90 -22.35 17.50 25.91
N ARG A 91 -23.43 16.74 25.69
CA ARG A 91 -23.42 15.48 24.92
C ARG A 91 -23.03 15.68 23.45
N ARG A 92 -23.63 16.66 22.78
CA ARG A 92 -23.40 16.95 21.35
C ARG A 92 -21.94 17.34 21.07
N TYR A 93 -21.33 18.11 21.97
CA TYR A 93 -19.90 18.43 21.89
C TYR A 93 -19.04 17.16 22.01
N TYR A 94 -19.34 16.30 22.99
CA TYR A 94 -18.59 15.07 23.20
C TYR A 94 -18.71 14.12 22.00
N GLU A 95 -19.91 13.97 21.43
CA GLU A 95 -20.14 13.17 20.22
C GLU A 95 -19.32 13.69 19.03
N MET A 96 -19.35 15.01 18.76
CA MET A 96 -18.52 15.62 17.71
C MET A 96 -17.03 15.38 17.97
N ALA A 97 -16.55 15.67 19.18
CA ALA A 97 -15.13 15.51 19.51
C ALA A 97 -14.68 14.06 19.39
N SER A 98 -15.53 13.10 19.80
CA SER A 98 -15.26 11.66 19.70
C SER A 98 -15.14 11.19 18.26
N VAL A 99 -16.03 11.64 17.36
CA VAL A 99 -15.94 11.33 15.94
C VAL A 99 -14.64 11.88 15.36
N LEU A 100 -14.33 13.15 15.61
CA LEU A 100 -13.09 13.78 15.15
C LEU A 100 -11.82 13.09 15.68
N ALA A 101 -11.85 12.57 16.91
CA ALA A 101 -10.75 11.84 17.49
C ALA A 101 -10.55 10.47 16.83
N SER A 102 -11.65 9.76 16.58
CA SER A 102 -11.63 8.44 15.94
C SER A 102 -11.19 8.53 14.48
N ASP A 103 -11.69 9.51 13.72
CA ASP A 103 -11.24 9.80 12.34
C ASP A 103 -9.72 10.03 12.27
N MET A 104 -9.19 10.78 13.25
CA MET A 104 -7.76 11.08 13.30
C MET A 104 -6.93 9.86 13.69
N THR A 105 -7.43 9.02 14.59
CA THR A 105 -6.79 7.75 14.93
C THR A 105 -6.78 6.79 13.73
N HIS A 106 -7.87 6.72 12.97
CA HIS A 106 -7.90 5.96 11.72
C HIS A 106 -6.88 6.49 10.69
N THR A 107 -6.75 7.82 10.56
CA THR A 107 -5.72 8.43 9.72
C THR A 107 -4.30 8.03 10.17
N ASN A 108 -4.07 7.94 11.48
CA ASN A 108 -2.79 7.49 12.04
C ASN A 108 -2.51 6.01 11.71
N GLU A 109 -3.54 5.15 11.69
CA GLU A 109 -3.42 3.75 11.28
C GLU A 109 -3.06 3.61 9.80
N ILE A 110 -3.71 4.38 8.93
CA ILE A 110 -3.36 4.43 7.49
C ILE A 110 -1.90 4.86 7.32
N ALA A 111 -1.47 5.93 8.01
CA ALA A 111 -0.09 6.40 7.96
C ALA A 111 0.90 5.33 8.44
N ALA A 112 0.56 4.56 9.49
CA ALA A 112 1.38 3.44 9.96
C ALA A 112 1.45 2.30 8.93
N GLY A 113 0.32 1.98 8.27
CA GLY A 113 0.25 1.02 7.17
C GLY A 113 1.12 1.42 5.98
N ILE A 114 1.09 2.71 5.60
CA ILE A 114 1.98 3.26 4.56
C ILE A 114 3.44 3.03 4.96
N VAL A 115 3.85 3.41 6.18
CA VAL A 115 5.23 3.22 6.66
C VAL A 115 5.65 1.75 6.54
N ASN A 116 4.84 0.83 7.09
CA ASN A 116 5.11 -0.60 7.04
C ASN A 116 5.22 -1.12 5.60
N GLY A 117 4.41 -0.56 4.70
CA GLY A 117 4.46 -0.81 3.27
C GLY A 117 5.83 -0.53 2.66
N TYR A 118 6.56 0.50 3.05
CA TYR A 118 7.86 0.85 2.45
C TYR A 118 9.07 0.15 3.09
N MET A 119 8.94 -0.39 4.30
CA MET A 119 10.09 -0.91 5.05
C MET A 119 10.86 -2.05 4.36
N PRO A 120 10.22 -3.02 3.67
CA PRO A 120 10.95 -4.08 2.98
C PRO A 120 11.87 -3.55 1.87
N ASP A 121 11.47 -2.52 1.13
CA ASP A 121 12.29 -1.90 0.08
C ASP A 121 13.51 -1.19 0.67
N ILE A 122 13.31 -0.40 1.73
CA ILE A 122 14.37 0.34 2.41
C ILE A 122 15.41 -0.63 3.00
N PHE A 123 14.96 -1.73 3.58
CA PHE A 123 15.84 -2.79 4.07
C PHE A 123 16.64 -3.44 2.94
N ALA A 124 16.00 -3.77 1.82
CA ALA A 124 16.68 -4.35 0.66
C ALA A 124 17.76 -3.42 0.08
N ILE A 125 17.49 -2.11 0.01
CA ILE A 125 18.47 -1.11 -0.42
C ILE A 125 19.69 -1.13 0.51
N GLY A 126 19.46 -1.07 1.83
CA GLY A 126 20.54 -1.11 2.83
C GLY A 126 21.40 -2.38 2.72
N TYR A 127 20.76 -3.54 2.55
CA TYR A 127 21.45 -4.83 2.38
C TYR A 127 22.28 -4.90 1.09
N ASN A 128 21.72 -4.49 -0.04
CA ASN A 128 22.45 -4.54 -1.31
C ASN A 128 23.64 -3.58 -1.32
N TYR A 129 23.44 -2.40 -0.74
CA TYR A 129 24.49 -1.41 -0.66
C TYR A 129 25.65 -1.85 0.27
N SER A 130 25.39 -2.60 1.34
CA SER A 130 26.47 -3.16 2.16
C SER A 130 27.29 -4.23 1.45
N LEU A 131 26.67 -5.02 0.57
CA LEU A 131 27.41 -5.95 -0.30
C LEU A 131 28.33 -5.22 -1.28
N TYR A 132 27.81 -4.17 -1.92
CA TYR A 132 28.62 -3.29 -2.78
C TYR A 132 29.81 -2.71 -2.01
N GLN A 133 29.58 -2.16 -0.82
CA GLN A 133 30.67 -1.63 0.01
C GLN A 133 31.71 -2.71 0.35
N GLY A 134 31.28 -3.92 0.69
CA GLY A 134 32.19 -5.04 0.99
C GLY A 134 33.07 -5.43 -0.21
N GLU A 135 32.47 -5.59 -1.39
CA GLU A 135 33.19 -5.93 -2.62
C GLU A 135 34.21 -4.87 -3.02
N MET A 136 33.81 -3.60 -2.93
CA MET A 136 34.69 -2.49 -3.27
C MET A 136 35.84 -2.38 -2.27
N THR A 137 35.57 -2.43 -0.97
CA THR A 137 36.62 -2.27 0.06
C THR A 137 37.59 -3.44 0.13
N GLY A 138 37.15 -4.66 -0.19
CA GLY A 138 37.99 -5.86 -0.13
C GLY A 138 38.63 -6.29 -1.44
N ASP A 139 38.35 -5.59 -2.55
CA ASP A 139 38.79 -5.96 -3.91
C ASP A 139 38.48 -7.44 -4.24
N PHE A 140 37.24 -7.85 -3.95
CA PHE A 140 36.74 -9.19 -4.22
C PHE A 140 35.33 -9.15 -4.81
N GLN A 141 34.97 -10.18 -5.58
CA GLN A 141 33.62 -10.35 -6.11
C GLN A 141 32.88 -11.42 -5.32
N THR A 142 31.72 -11.09 -4.77
CA THR A 142 30.82 -12.07 -4.14
C THR A 142 29.83 -12.63 -5.14
N SER A 143 29.34 -13.83 -4.84
CA SER A 143 28.27 -14.50 -5.57
C SER A 143 26.88 -14.27 -4.96
N PHE A 144 26.72 -13.27 -4.09
CA PHE A 144 25.49 -13.07 -3.32
C PHE A 144 24.32 -12.59 -4.19
N THR A 145 23.13 -13.07 -3.83
CA THR A 145 21.87 -12.64 -4.45
C THR A 145 21.42 -11.32 -3.83
N LEU A 146 21.15 -10.33 -4.65
CA LEU A 146 20.57 -9.07 -4.19
C LEU A 146 19.17 -9.28 -3.62
N TYR A 147 18.84 -8.53 -2.57
CA TYR A 147 17.50 -8.50 -2.00
C TYR A 147 16.61 -7.53 -2.77
N ASN A 148 15.33 -7.88 -2.84
CA ASN A 148 14.23 -7.01 -3.25
C ASN A 148 13.09 -7.12 -2.22
N ARG A 149 12.05 -6.31 -2.39
CA ARG A 149 10.85 -6.31 -1.53
C ARG A 149 10.39 -7.72 -1.16
N ASP A 150 10.14 -8.55 -2.16
CA ASP A 150 9.57 -9.89 -1.97
C ASP A 150 10.54 -10.84 -1.26
N ALA A 151 11.84 -10.69 -1.52
CA ALA A 151 12.87 -11.44 -0.80
C ALA A 151 12.84 -11.09 0.68
N VAL A 152 12.73 -9.80 1.02
CA VAL A 152 12.64 -9.36 2.41
C VAL A 152 11.33 -9.83 3.05
N ILE A 153 10.19 -9.71 2.37
CA ILE A 153 8.89 -10.21 2.86
C ILE A 153 8.95 -11.73 3.12
N ARG A 154 9.59 -12.51 2.25
CA ARG A 154 9.79 -13.96 2.48
C ARG A 154 10.67 -14.21 3.69
N LEU A 155 11.79 -13.49 3.80
CA LEU A 155 12.69 -13.64 4.94
C LEU A 155 12.02 -13.24 6.26
N MET A 156 11.10 -12.27 6.25
CA MET A 156 10.28 -11.92 7.42
C MET A 156 9.36 -13.05 7.87
N ARG A 157 8.90 -13.93 6.96
CA ARG A 157 8.08 -15.08 7.33
C ARG A 157 8.86 -16.07 8.20
N ASP A 158 10.13 -16.27 7.85
CA ASP A 158 11.02 -17.22 8.53
C ASP A 158 11.78 -16.56 9.69
N ASN A 159 11.90 -15.23 9.68
CA ASN A 159 12.50 -14.40 10.71
C ASN A 159 11.65 -13.14 10.96
N PRO A 160 10.59 -13.22 11.79
CA PRO A 160 9.67 -12.11 12.05
C PRO A 160 10.34 -10.84 12.59
N ASP A 161 11.50 -10.98 13.25
CA ASP A 161 12.27 -9.88 13.82
C ASP A 161 13.26 -9.24 12.82
N LEU A 162 13.24 -9.67 11.55
CA LEU A 162 14.13 -9.14 10.51
C LEU A 162 13.92 -7.66 10.25
N LEU A 163 12.65 -7.21 10.21
CA LEU A 163 12.36 -5.78 10.14
C LEU A 163 12.28 -5.20 11.54
N PRO A 164 13.07 -4.16 11.83
CA PRO A 164 13.27 -3.71 13.19
C PRO A 164 12.06 -3.03 13.84
N ILE A 165 11.16 -2.43 13.07
CA ILE A 165 10.01 -1.67 13.62
C ILE A 165 8.78 -1.84 12.73
N GLU A 166 7.74 -2.49 13.26
CA GLU A 166 6.39 -2.38 12.73
C GLU A 166 5.72 -1.15 13.35
N ALA A 167 5.36 -0.16 12.54
CA ALA A 167 4.58 0.99 12.99
C ALA A 167 3.19 0.50 13.43
N LYS A 168 2.86 0.71 14.71
CA LYS A 168 1.55 0.36 15.29
C LYS A 168 0.96 1.54 16.05
N VAL A 169 -0.34 1.72 15.93
CA VAL A 169 -1.11 2.71 16.67
C VAL A 169 -1.82 2.03 17.84
N ASN A 170 -1.61 2.53 19.05
CA ASN A 170 -2.41 2.12 20.21
C ASN A 170 -3.73 2.90 20.17
N VAL A 171 -4.72 2.35 19.46
CA VAL A 171 -6.01 3.02 19.18
C VAL A 171 -6.64 3.65 20.43
N PRO A 172 -6.80 2.94 21.57
CA PRO A 172 -7.36 3.56 22.78
C PRO A 172 -6.55 4.75 23.33
N GLU A 173 -5.22 4.69 23.29
CA GLU A 173 -4.37 5.79 23.78
C GLU A 173 -4.37 6.98 22.82
N ASP A 174 -4.36 6.68 21.53
CA ASP A 174 -4.34 7.67 20.46
C ASP A 174 -5.66 8.45 20.42
N GLU A 175 -6.80 7.77 20.49
CA GLU A 175 -8.12 8.42 20.58
C GLU A 175 -8.20 9.33 21.82
N ARG A 176 -7.73 8.85 22.99
CA ARG A 176 -7.69 9.66 24.22
C ARG A 176 -6.77 10.87 24.10
N TRP A 177 -5.67 10.74 23.36
CA TRP A 177 -4.77 11.86 23.10
C TRP A 177 -5.42 12.87 22.16
N ASN A 178 -6.03 12.42 21.06
CA ASN A 178 -6.75 13.26 20.10
C ASN A 178 -7.92 14.01 20.75
N MET A 179 -8.71 13.34 21.61
CA MET A 179 -9.78 13.97 22.39
C MET A 179 -9.28 15.14 23.25
N ARG A 180 -8.12 14.98 23.89
CA ARG A 180 -7.49 16.04 24.69
C ARG A 180 -7.01 17.19 23.80
N GLN A 181 -6.43 16.89 22.63
CA GLN A 181 -5.96 17.92 21.70
C GLN A 181 -7.12 18.73 21.11
N ILE A 182 -8.21 18.07 20.71
CA ILE A 182 -9.43 18.73 20.21
C ILE A 182 -9.99 19.67 21.28
N SER A 183 -10.16 19.16 22.51
CA SER A 183 -10.68 19.96 23.61
C SER A 183 -9.78 21.15 23.96
N SER A 184 -8.46 20.95 23.95
CA SER A 184 -7.50 22.03 24.19
C SER A 184 -7.55 23.09 23.09
N SER A 185 -7.59 22.67 21.82
CA SER A 185 -7.63 23.59 20.67
C SER A 185 -8.89 24.45 20.68
N ILE A 186 -10.06 23.85 20.92
CA ILE A 186 -11.34 24.58 21.00
C ILE A 186 -11.32 25.57 22.17
N THR A 187 -10.88 25.13 23.35
CA THR A 187 -10.79 26.00 24.54
C THR A 187 -9.86 27.19 24.30
N GLN A 188 -8.68 26.95 23.71
CA GLN A 188 -7.74 28.03 23.37
C GLN A 188 -8.36 29.03 22.39
N SER A 189 -9.06 28.54 21.36
CA SER A 189 -9.70 29.39 20.35
C SER A 189 -10.78 30.28 20.99
N ILE A 190 -11.57 29.72 21.92
CA ILE A 190 -12.58 30.47 22.69
C ILE A 190 -11.90 31.52 23.57
N MET A 191 -10.86 31.15 24.33
CA MET A 191 -10.15 32.07 25.21
C MET A 191 -9.49 33.24 24.46
N GLN A 192 -9.03 32.98 23.22
CA GLN A 192 -8.44 34.00 22.33
C GLN A 192 -9.51 34.87 21.64
N GLY A 193 -10.80 34.58 21.84
CA GLY A 193 -11.89 35.34 21.21
C GLY A 193 -11.95 35.17 19.69
N GLU A 194 -11.44 34.04 19.18
CA GLU A 194 -11.46 33.74 17.74
C GLU A 194 -12.90 33.67 17.23
N ARG A 195 -13.11 34.12 15.99
CA ARG A 195 -14.40 33.95 15.31
C ARG A 195 -14.68 32.46 15.10
N ILE A 196 -15.95 32.07 15.11
CA ILE A 196 -16.36 30.67 14.93
C ILE A 196 -15.73 30.00 13.69
N ASP A 197 -15.72 30.68 12.54
CA ASP A 197 -15.09 30.18 11.30
C ASP A 197 -13.58 29.92 11.46
N LYS A 198 -12.93 30.64 12.36
CA LYS A 198 -11.51 30.46 12.68
C LYS A 198 -11.26 29.37 13.72
N VAL A 199 -12.24 29.05 14.55
CA VAL A 199 -12.14 27.94 15.51
C VAL A 199 -11.99 26.60 14.78
N ALA A 200 -12.83 26.34 13.77
CA ALA A 200 -12.79 25.10 13.00
C ALA A 200 -11.51 24.97 12.17
N GLU A 201 -11.11 26.04 11.47
CA GLU A 201 -9.86 26.10 10.71
C GLU A 201 -8.64 25.85 11.61
N ARG A 202 -8.60 26.50 12.79
CA ARG A 202 -7.53 26.29 13.77
C ARG A 202 -7.53 24.88 14.31
N LEU A 203 -8.70 24.33 14.66
CA LEU A 203 -8.85 22.97 15.16
C LEU A 203 -8.25 21.96 14.18
N ALA A 204 -8.72 21.99 12.93
CA ALA A 204 -8.23 21.12 11.88
C ALA A 204 -6.72 21.25 11.73
N ARG A 205 -6.22 22.44 11.44
CA ARG A 205 -4.78 22.70 11.24
C ARG A 205 -3.91 22.26 12.43
N THR A 206 -4.39 22.46 13.66
CA THR A 206 -3.60 22.18 14.85
C THR A 206 -3.57 20.68 15.16
N VAL A 207 -4.73 20.02 15.18
CA VAL A 207 -4.83 18.60 15.54
C VAL A 207 -4.22 17.73 14.45
N THR A 208 -4.57 17.96 13.17
CA THR A 208 -4.01 17.16 12.07
C THR A 208 -2.51 17.37 11.96
N GLY A 209 -2.05 18.63 12.02
CA GLY A 209 -0.62 18.95 11.94
C GLY A 209 0.19 18.40 13.12
N MET A 210 -0.41 18.18 14.29
CA MET A 210 0.28 17.49 15.39
C MET A 210 0.43 15.99 15.13
N ASN A 211 -0.63 15.33 14.65
CA ASN A 211 -0.61 13.91 14.29
C ASN A 211 0.36 13.64 13.13
N GLU A 212 0.29 14.45 12.07
CA GLU A 212 1.20 14.38 10.93
C GLU A 212 2.67 14.47 11.37
N ARG A 213 3.00 15.41 12.26
CA ARG A 213 4.37 15.53 12.81
C ARG A 213 4.82 14.28 13.57
N VAL A 214 3.91 13.55 14.18
CA VAL A 214 4.22 12.26 14.84
C VAL A 214 4.41 11.17 13.79
N ALA A 215 3.51 11.05 12.81
CA ALA A 215 3.64 10.09 11.72
C ALA A 215 4.94 10.26 10.92
N MET A 216 5.28 11.50 10.54
CA MET A 216 6.54 11.80 9.84
C MET A 216 7.77 11.43 10.67
N ARG A 217 7.72 11.62 11.99
CA ARG A 217 8.80 11.20 12.89
C ARG A 217 8.93 9.68 12.95
N ASN A 218 7.81 8.97 13.00
CA ASN A 218 7.78 7.52 13.01
C ASN A 218 8.32 6.97 11.69
N ALA A 219 7.87 7.52 10.55
CA ALA A 219 8.34 7.18 9.22
C ALA A 219 9.88 7.32 9.09
N ARG A 220 10.43 8.45 9.52
CA ARG A 220 11.90 8.69 9.53
C ARG A 220 12.64 7.75 10.46
N THR A 221 12.07 7.45 11.63
CA THR A 221 12.69 6.51 12.58
C THR A 221 12.73 5.10 11.99
N ALA A 222 11.60 4.63 11.47
CA ALA A 222 11.48 3.32 10.85
C ALA A 222 12.41 3.18 9.64
N THR A 223 12.52 4.24 8.82
CA THR A 223 13.45 4.29 7.68
C THR A 223 14.90 4.10 8.12
N THR A 224 15.38 4.88 9.10
CA THR A 224 16.76 4.74 9.60
C THR A 224 16.99 3.34 10.18
N SER A 225 16.01 2.79 10.90
CA SER A 225 16.10 1.43 11.45
C SER A 225 16.18 0.38 10.34
N ALA A 226 15.29 0.43 9.34
CA ALA A 226 15.24 -0.54 8.25
C ALA A 226 16.49 -0.49 7.37
N GLU A 227 16.96 0.71 7.00
CA GLU A 227 18.16 0.87 6.18
C GLU A 227 19.38 0.28 6.88
N ASN A 228 19.63 0.67 8.13
CA ASN A 228 20.80 0.20 8.87
C ASN A 228 20.69 -1.26 9.29
N GLY A 229 19.48 -1.77 9.53
CA GLY A 229 19.21 -3.18 9.72
C GLY A 229 19.58 -4.00 8.48
N GLY A 230 19.19 -3.52 7.28
CA GLY A 230 19.59 -4.10 6.01
C GLY A 230 21.11 -4.09 5.82
N ARG A 231 21.76 -2.94 6.04
CA ARG A 231 23.23 -2.80 5.98
C ARG A 231 23.91 -3.82 6.89
N TYR A 232 23.46 -3.89 8.14
CA TYR A 232 23.99 -4.79 9.17
C TYR A 232 23.87 -6.26 8.77
N GLU A 233 22.73 -6.69 8.25
CA GLU A 233 22.54 -8.08 7.77
C GLU A 233 23.42 -8.40 6.56
N GLY A 234 23.67 -7.45 5.65
CA GLY A 234 24.64 -7.66 4.57
C GLY A 234 26.08 -7.80 5.07
N PHE A 235 26.47 -7.03 6.10
CA PHE A 235 27.77 -7.21 6.77
C PHE A 235 27.90 -8.59 7.43
N ARG A 236 26.84 -9.07 8.09
CA ARG A 236 26.80 -10.43 8.67
C ARG A 236 26.94 -11.51 7.61
N ASN A 237 26.31 -11.33 6.45
CA ASN A 237 26.42 -12.30 5.37
C ASN A 237 27.84 -12.35 4.78
N LEU A 238 28.48 -11.20 4.60
CA LEU A 238 29.90 -11.11 4.21
C LEU A 238 30.81 -11.82 5.22
N THR A 239 30.62 -11.57 6.52
CA THR A 239 31.36 -12.26 7.59
C THR A 239 31.15 -13.77 7.56
N SER A 240 29.92 -14.21 7.35
CA SER A 240 29.59 -15.65 7.27
C SER A 240 30.24 -16.34 6.07
N ALA A 241 30.52 -15.60 4.99
CA ALA A 241 31.28 -16.08 3.84
C ALA A 241 32.80 -16.02 4.02
N GLY A 242 33.29 -15.62 5.20
CA GLY A 242 34.72 -15.62 5.55
C GLY A 242 35.43 -14.30 5.28
N VAL A 243 34.71 -13.20 5.03
CA VAL A 243 35.29 -11.87 4.95
C VAL A 243 35.38 -11.27 6.36
N ASP A 244 36.58 -10.94 6.84
CA ASP A 244 36.75 -10.33 8.16
C ASP A 244 36.25 -8.87 8.16
N MET A 245 34.93 -8.67 8.34
CA MET A 245 34.30 -7.35 8.36
C MET A 245 34.36 -6.68 9.74
N VAL A 246 34.57 -5.38 9.74
CA VAL A 246 34.46 -4.49 10.91
C VAL A 246 33.46 -3.39 10.57
N VAL A 247 32.55 -3.08 11.50
CA VAL A 247 31.57 -2.01 11.36
C VAL A 247 32.02 -0.78 12.13
N GLU A 248 31.82 0.41 11.56
CA GLU A 248 32.10 1.70 12.18
C GLU A 248 30.84 2.53 12.30
N TRP A 249 30.61 3.10 13.47
CA TRP A 249 29.48 4.02 13.68
C TRP A 249 29.76 5.38 13.04
N CYS A 250 28.84 5.88 12.23
CA CYS A 250 28.96 7.20 11.60
C CYS A 250 27.82 8.11 12.03
N ALA A 251 28.14 9.11 12.84
CA ALA A 251 27.16 10.05 13.36
C ALA A 251 27.07 11.32 12.50
N THR A 252 25.85 11.84 12.29
CA THR A 252 25.65 13.14 11.61
C THR A 252 26.11 14.28 12.53
N LEU A 253 27.33 14.79 12.41
CA LEU A 253 27.90 15.77 13.34
C LEU A 253 27.41 17.22 13.11
N ASP A 254 26.10 17.42 12.99
CA ASP A 254 25.45 18.70 12.66
C ASP A 254 24.89 19.45 13.89
N GLY A 255 25.33 19.07 15.10
CA GLY A 255 24.86 19.65 16.35
C GLY A 255 23.49 19.16 16.85
N ARG A 256 22.71 18.47 16.01
CA ARG A 256 21.41 17.87 16.42
C ARG A 256 21.52 16.43 16.87
N THR A 257 22.64 15.78 16.57
CA THR A 257 22.92 14.42 17.02
C THR A 257 23.09 14.36 18.53
N ARG A 258 22.68 13.25 19.13
CA ARG A 258 22.75 13.02 20.57
C ARG A 258 24.20 12.91 21.06
N HIS A 259 24.46 13.20 22.33
CA HIS A 259 25.81 13.10 22.88
C HIS A 259 26.33 11.66 22.81
N GLU A 260 25.47 10.71 23.13
CA GLU A 260 25.63 9.27 23.05
C GLU A 260 26.05 8.84 21.65
N HIS A 261 25.38 9.33 20.61
CA HIS A 261 25.70 8.97 19.23
C HIS A 261 26.97 9.65 18.73
N ARG A 262 27.26 10.88 19.18
CA ARG A 262 28.56 11.53 18.94
C ARG A 262 29.71 10.79 19.62
N TRP A 263 29.46 10.21 20.78
CA TRP A 263 30.44 9.39 21.50
C TRP A 263 30.77 8.12 20.72
N LEU A 264 29.77 7.50 20.11
CA LEU A 264 29.94 6.33 19.26
C LEU A 264 30.64 6.62 17.94
N ASP A 265 30.58 7.86 17.44
CA ASP A 265 31.16 8.23 16.15
C ASP A 265 32.63 7.78 16.00
N GLY A 266 32.88 6.96 14.99
CA GLY A 266 34.21 6.41 14.70
C GLY A 266 34.64 5.21 15.50
N GLN A 267 33.84 4.77 16.48
CA GLN A 267 34.09 3.50 17.12
C GLN A 267 33.88 2.37 16.12
N ARG A 268 34.70 1.33 16.24
CA ARG A 268 34.69 0.15 15.40
C ARG A 268 34.43 -1.08 16.26
N GLN A 269 33.62 -2.00 15.77
CA GLN A 269 33.35 -3.30 16.40
C GLN A 269 33.38 -4.39 15.34
N ASN A 270 33.71 -5.63 15.73
CA ASN A 270 33.47 -6.74 14.81
C ASN A 270 31.97 -6.87 14.56
N VAL A 271 31.59 -7.45 13.43
CA VAL A 271 30.18 -7.79 13.20
C VAL A 271 29.70 -8.72 14.32
N ASP A 272 28.47 -8.51 14.81
CA ASP A 272 27.88 -9.15 16.01
C ASP A 272 28.44 -8.73 17.38
N GLU A 273 29.46 -7.87 17.43
CA GLU A 273 29.88 -7.20 18.68
C GLU A 273 29.11 -5.87 18.87
N PRO A 274 28.47 -5.65 20.03
CA PRO A 274 27.70 -4.43 20.27
C PRO A 274 28.57 -3.21 20.54
N PHE A 275 28.09 -2.06 20.09
CA PHE A 275 28.52 -0.76 20.60
C PHE A 275 27.95 -0.55 21.99
N GLU A 276 28.80 -0.13 22.92
CA GLU A 276 28.40 0.20 24.29
C GLU A 276 28.30 1.72 24.47
N VAL A 277 27.12 2.21 24.82
CA VAL A 277 26.89 3.62 25.13
C VAL A 277 25.90 3.76 26.28
N ASP A 278 26.27 4.55 27.28
CA ASP A 278 25.43 4.81 28.47
C ASP A 278 24.89 3.54 29.15
N GLY A 279 25.73 2.49 29.23
CA GLY A 279 25.36 1.19 29.79
C GLY A 279 24.45 0.32 28.90
N MET A 280 24.09 0.80 27.71
CA MET A 280 23.29 0.09 26.72
C MET A 280 24.16 -0.55 25.63
N LYS A 281 23.67 -1.64 25.07
CA LYS A 281 24.28 -2.38 23.96
C LYS A 281 23.43 -2.23 22.71
N ILE A 282 24.03 -1.77 21.62
CA ILE A 282 23.36 -1.56 20.33
C ILE A 282 24.24 -2.09 19.20
N LEU A 283 23.65 -2.78 18.22
CA LEU A 283 24.41 -3.36 17.11
C LEU A 283 24.58 -2.39 15.94
N TYR A 284 23.59 -1.52 15.69
CA TYR A 284 23.61 -0.58 14.57
C TYR A 284 22.80 0.68 14.84
N ALA A 285 22.95 1.69 13.99
CA ALA A 285 22.21 2.94 14.08
C ALA A 285 20.70 2.72 13.85
N GLY A 286 19.87 3.06 14.84
CA GLY A 286 18.42 2.80 14.75
C GLY A 286 18.03 1.38 15.17
N ASP A 287 18.91 0.63 15.83
CA ASP A 287 18.59 -0.69 16.41
C ASP A 287 17.37 -0.61 17.37
N PRO A 288 16.26 -1.30 17.06
CA PRO A 288 15.00 -1.19 17.79
C PRO A 288 15.07 -1.75 19.21
N ARG A 289 16.12 -2.53 19.52
CA ARG A 289 16.37 -3.04 20.88
C ARG A 289 16.89 -1.95 21.81
N ALA A 290 17.34 -0.82 21.27
CA ALA A 290 17.71 0.33 22.07
C ALA A 290 16.46 1.07 22.58
N PRO A 291 16.54 1.74 23.75
CA PRO A 291 15.50 2.63 24.23
C PRO A 291 15.10 3.67 23.16
N GLN A 292 13.81 4.01 23.12
CA GLN A 292 13.25 4.94 22.12
C GLN A 292 13.98 6.28 22.10
N GLY A 293 14.45 6.72 23.27
CA GLY A 293 15.23 7.93 23.46
C GLY A 293 16.53 7.99 22.64
N LEU A 294 17.13 6.85 22.28
CA LEU A 294 18.32 6.75 21.44
C LEU A 294 17.99 6.69 19.94
N ILE A 295 16.89 6.04 19.56
CA ILE A 295 16.59 5.76 18.14
C ILE A 295 15.72 6.81 17.43
N TRP A 296 14.83 7.52 18.13
CA TRP A 296 13.91 8.45 17.46
C TRP A 296 14.64 9.57 16.71
N ASN A 297 14.23 9.86 15.48
CA ASN A 297 14.90 10.85 14.61
C ASN A 297 16.43 10.63 14.47
N CYS A 298 16.91 9.41 14.70
CA CYS A 298 18.30 9.08 14.44
C CYS A 298 18.57 9.25 12.94
N ARG A 299 19.71 9.85 12.60
CA ARG A 299 20.21 10.02 11.23
C ARG A 299 21.62 9.44 11.08
N CYS A 300 22.09 8.74 12.11
CA CYS A 300 23.36 8.04 12.06
C CYS A 300 23.25 6.88 11.07
N THR A 301 24.39 6.47 10.54
CA THR A 301 24.52 5.35 9.62
C THR A 301 25.67 4.46 10.03
N MET A 302 25.77 3.30 9.41
CA MET A 302 26.88 2.36 9.57
C MET A 302 27.78 2.40 8.35
N LEU A 303 29.09 2.45 8.61
CA LEU A 303 30.14 2.19 7.62
C LEU A 303 30.72 0.80 7.88
N SER A 304 31.36 0.23 6.87
CA SER A 304 32.03 -1.07 7.01
C SER A 304 33.42 -1.06 6.37
N TRP A 305 34.27 -1.94 6.89
CA TRP A 305 35.65 -2.09 6.46
C TRP A 305 36.03 -3.57 6.47
N VAL A 306 36.82 -3.99 5.49
CA VAL A 306 37.53 -5.27 5.54
C VAL A 306 38.78 -5.10 6.39
N LYS A 307 38.96 -5.98 7.39
CA LYS A 307 40.09 -5.92 8.32
C LYS A 307 41.41 -6.03 7.55
N GLY A 308 42.27 -5.02 7.71
CA GLY A 308 43.55 -4.93 7.00
C GLY A 308 43.53 -4.09 5.71
N PHE A 309 42.34 -3.68 5.23
CA PHE A 309 42.15 -2.79 4.08
C PHE A 309 41.50 -1.47 4.53
N GLU A 310 42.12 -0.81 5.53
CA GLU A 310 41.65 0.49 5.99
C GLU A 310 41.93 1.57 4.93
N PRO A 311 40.94 2.37 4.50
CA PRO A 311 41.21 3.36 3.47
C PRO A 311 42.11 4.47 3.99
N SER A 312 43.17 4.75 3.23
CA SER A 312 43.93 5.99 3.38
C SER A 312 43.07 7.17 2.92
N LEU A 313 42.70 8.06 3.86
CA LEU A 313 42.34 9.51 3.82
C LEU A 313 41.79 10.22 2.56
N THR A 314 41.58 9.57 1.42
CA THR A 314 41.22 10.16 0.11
C THR A 314 40.06 9.45 -0.59
N LEU A 315 39.46 8.41 -0.01
CA LEU A 315 38.29 7.69 -0.58
C LEU A 315 36.93 8.26 -0.10
N LYS A 316 36.90 9.54 0.30
CA LYS A 316 35.72 10.19 0.90
C LYS A 316 34.83 11.00 -0.03
N ALA A 317 35.12 10.99 -1.33
CA ALA A 317 34.22 11.50 -2.35
C ALA A 317 34.75 10.96 -3.68
N GLN A 318 33.88 10.34 -4.48
CA GLN A 318 34.16 9.91 -5.86
C GLN A 318 35.05 8.66 -5.95
N SER A 319 34.43 7.59 -6.45
CA SER A 319 35.05 6.52 -7.24
C SER A 319 36.15 5.64 -6.65
N HIS A 320 35.88 4.33 -6.64
CA HIS A 320 36.89 3.27 -6.48
C HIS A 320 37.83 3.21 -7.73
N PRO A 321 38.98 2.49 -7.71
CA PRO A 321 39.98 2.45 -8.79
C PRO A 321 39.48 2.05 -10.18
N ASP A 322 38.31 1.38 -10.27
CA ASP A 322 37.64 1.03 -11.53
C ASP A 322 36.49 1.98 -11.93
N ASN A 323 36.22 3.02 -11.12
CA ASN A 323 35.22 4.06 -11.36
C ASN A 323 33.74 3.59 -11.42
N MET A 324 33.42 2.35 -11.03
CA MET A 324 32.06 1.80 -11.05
C MET A 324 31.18 2.37 -9.92
N SER A 325 30.01 2.89 -10.28
CA SER A 325 28.97 3.36 -9.35
C SER A 325 28.17 2.20 -8.75
N TYR A 326 27.43 2.46 -7.66
CA TYR A 326 26.53 1.47 -7.06
C TYR A 326 25.44 1.04 -8.06
N ALA A 327 24.94 1.97 -8.87
CA ALA A 327 23.95 1.66 -9.90
C ALA A 327 24.51 0.72 -10.98
N GLU A 328 25.72 0.98 -11.47
CA GLU A 328 26.41 0.12 -12.44
C GLU A 328 26.71 -1.27 -11.84
N TRP A 329 27.21 -1.32 -10.60
CA TRP A 329 27.46 -2.58 -9.90
C TRP A 329 26.18 -3.39 -9.69
N LYS A 330 25.10 -2.74 -9.26
CA LYS A 330 23.78 -3.37 -9.03
C LYS A 330 23.26 -3.96 -10.34
N PHE A 331 23.41 -3.22 -11.44
CA PHE A 331 23.06 -3.69 -12.78
C PHE A 331 23.91 -4.91 -13.20
N GLU A 332 25.24 -4.85 -13.03
CA GLU A 332 26.11 -5.99 -13.35
C GLU A 332 25.79 -7.25 -12.52
N LYS A 333 25.47 -7.09 -11.23
CA LYS A 333 25.07 -8.21 -10.37
C LYS A 333 23.72 -8.81 -10.77
N GLN A 334 22.79 -7.96 -11.17
CA GLN A 334 21.52 -8.39 -11.74
C GLN A 334 21.76 -9.19 -13.03
N GLU A 335 22.57 -8.67 -13.96
CA GLU A 335 22.95 -9.38 -15.18
C GLU A 335 23.74 -10.67 -14.89
N GLU A 336 24.61 -10.71 -13.89
CA GLU A 336 25.35 -11.92 -13.54
C GLU A 336 24.42 -13.00 -12.98
N THR A 337 23.48 -12.60 -12.14
CA THR A 337 22.43 -13.49 -11.62
C THR A 337 21.58 -14.02 -12.78
N GLU A 338 21.24 -13.17 -13.74
CA GLU A 338 20.50 -13.50 -14.95
C GLU A 338 21.30 -14.45 -15.86
N ARG A 339 22.56 -14.15 -16.17
CA ARG A 339 23.45 -15.05 -16.95
C ARG A 339 23.70 -16.39 -16.27
N ARG A 340 23.86 -16.43 -14.94
CA ARG A 340 24.01 -17.70 -14.18
C ARG A 340 22.76 -18.55 -14.29
N ARG A 341 21.62 -17.87 -14.31
CA ARG A 341 20.32 -18.48 -14.45
C ARG A 341 20.04 -18.96 -15.87
N GLU A 342 20.31 -18.15 -16.89
CA GLU A 342 20.31 -18.55 -18.30
C GLU A 342 21.22 -19.77 -18.54
N ARG A 343 22.40 -19.83 -17.90
CA ARG A 343 23.30 -20.99 -17.96
C ARG A 343 22.73 -22.24 -17.27
N ALA A 344 22.01 -22.06 -16.16
CA ALA A 344 21.31 -23.15 -15.49
C ALA A 344 20.14 -23.67 -16.34
N GLU A 345 19.46 -22.77 -17.06
CA GLU A 345 18.35 -23.06 -17.96
C GLU A 345 18.79 -23.69 -19.29
N ALA A 346 19.90 -23.22 -19.87
CA ALA A 346 20.55 -23.82 -21.04
C ALA A 346 21.06 -25.25 -20.79
N ARG A 347 21.40 -25.59 -19.53
CA ARG A 347 21.70 -26.97 -19.13
C ARG A 347 20.46 -27.85 -19.05
N ARG A 348 19.29 -27.26 -18.82
CA ARG A 348 17.97 -27.94 -18.82
C ARG A 348 17.45 -28.22 -20.24
N ASN A 349 17.78 -27.37 -21.22
CA ASN A 349 17.17 -27.36 -22.56
C ASN A 349 17.96 -28.07 -23.70
N ARG A 350 18.56 -29.26 -23.47
CA ARG A 350 19.16 -30.05 -24.58
C ARG A 350 18.10 -30.97 -25.24
N PRO A 351 17.86 -30.94 -26.57
CA PRO A 351 16.68 -31.59 -27.17
C PRO A 351 16.95 -32.96 -27.83
N PRO A 352 15.90 -33.77 -28.10
CA PRO A 352 15.78 -34.50 -29.35
C PRO A 352 14.53 -34.13 -30.17
N VAL A 353 14.80 -33.67 -31.40
CA VAL A 353 14.18 -33.97 -32.72
C VAL A 353 12.66 -33.95 -32.96
N ASN A 354 12.31 -32.97 -33.82
CA ASN A 354 11.35 -32.85 -34.93
C ASN A 354 9.91 -32.30 -34.71
N PRO A 355 9.50 -31.29 -35.52
CA PRO A 355 8.23 -30.59 -35.46
C PRO A 355 7.21 -31.13 -36.47
N ASP A 356 5.93 -31.16 -36.09
CA ASP A 356 4.80 -31.02 -37.02
C ASP A 356 3.54 -30.58 -36.21
N ASN A 357 2.90 -29.52 -36.72
CA ASN A 357 1.78 -28.67 -36.24
C ASN A 357 0.47 -29.47 -35.94
N PRO A 358 -0.57 -28.97 -35.21
CA PRO A 358 -1.32 -27.74 -35.52
C PRO A 358 -1.79 -26.85 -34.33
N SER A 359 -1.70 -25.53 -34.56
CA SER A 359 -2.55 -24.42 -34.09
C SER A 359 -3.82 -24.75 -33.30
N TYR A 360 -3.95 -24.17 -32.09
CA TYR A 360 -5.23 -24.00 -31.40
C TYR A 360 -5.98 -22.77 -31.93
N GLY A 361 -7.30 -22.91 -32.04
CA GLY A 361 -8.15 -22.15 -32.95
C GLY A 361 -8.68 -20.82 -32.40
N SER A 362 -8.91 -19.90 -33.33
CA SER A 362 -9.72 -18.69 -33.14
C SER A 362 -11.14 -19.04 -32.72
N ALA A 363 -11.66 -18.37 -31.68
CA ALA A 363 -13.05 -18.46 -31.24
C ALA A 363 -14.02 -18.35 -32.42
N THR A 364 -15.03 -19.24 -32.46
CA THR A 364 -16.00 -19.24 -33.55
C THR A 364 -16.96 -18.05 -33.43
N GLN A 365 -17.61 -17.69 -34.53
CA GLN A 365 -18.64 -16.65 -34.52
C GLN A 365 -19.81 -17.02 -33.60
N GLU A 366 -20.12 -18.31 -33.47
CA GLU A 366 -21.13 -18.83 -32.55
C GLU A 366 -20.72 -18.70 -31.09
N ASP A 367 -19.43 -18.89 -30.76
CA ASP A 367 -18.90 -18.62 -29.41
C ASP A 367 -18.99 -17.12 -29.06
N ARG A 368 -18.76 -16.23 -30.03
CA ARG A 368 -18.89 -14.77 -29.86
C ARG A 368 -20.35 -14.32 -29.75
N GLU A 369 -21.25 -14.93 -30.52
CA GLU A 369 -22.70 -14.64 -30.49
C GLU A 369 -23.36 -15.18 -29.21
N ASN A 370 -22.94 -16.35 -28.71
CA ASN A 370 -23.40 -16.89 -27.43
C ASN A 370 -22.85 -16.10 -26.23
N ALA A 371 -21.59 -15.66 -26.27
CA ALA A 371 -21.04 -14.74 -25.27
C ALA A 371 -21.79 -13.39 -25.27
N ALA A 372 -22.12 -12.84 -26.43
CA ALA A 372 -22.89 -11.60 -26.55
C ALA A 372 -24.37 -11.76 -26.11
N ALA A 373 -24.99 -12.90 -26.38
CA ALA A 373 -26.35 -13.21 -25.93
C ALA A 373 -26.45 -13.45 -24.42
N ALA A 374 -25.43 -14.08 -23.80
CA ALA A 374 -25.32 -14.20 -22.36
C ALA A 374 -25.05 -12.85 -21.69
N LEU A 375 -24.14 -12.02 -22.26
CA LEU A 375 -23.86 -10.66 -21.78
C LEU A 375 -25.15 -9.83 -21.66
N ASN A 376 -26.07 -9.92 -22.63
CA ASN A 376 -27.33 -9.18 -22.64
C ASN A 376 -28.26 -9.46 -21.43
N ASN A 377 -28.13 -10.60 -20.73
CA ASN A 377 -28.88 -10.89 -19.50
C ASN A 377 -28.22 -10.31 -18.24
N HIS A 378 -26.93 -9.97 -18.30
CA HIS A 378 -26.15 -9.41 -17.18
C HIS A 378 -25.78 -7.92 -17.39
N THR A 379 -26.09 -7.33 -18.54
CA THR A 379 -25.85 -5.90 -18.88
C THR A 379 -26.84 -4.92 -18.24
N ALA A 380 -27.81 -5.37 -17.43
CA ALA A 380 -28.79 -4.48 -16.78
C ALA A 380 -28.15 -3.46 -15.81
N PHE A 381 -26.84 -3.59 -15.59
CA PHE A 381 -26.03 -2.75 -14.73
C PHE A 381 -24.95 -1.96 -15.47
N GLY A 382 -25.03 -1.77 -16.79
CA GLY A 382 -24.08 -0.92 -17.51
C GLY A 382 -24.06 0.51 -16.94
N VAL A 383 -23.00 0.88 -16.25
CA VAL A 383 -22.85 2.22 -15.68
C VAL A 383 -22.48 3.21 -16.80
N GLU A 384 -23.49 3.82 -17.43
CA GLU A 384 -23.26 4.98 -18.31
C GLU A 384 -23.05 6.29 -17.51
N ALA A 385 -23.33 6.29 -16.20
CA ALA A 385 -23.34 7.49 -15.36
C ALA A 385 -22.09 7.61 -14.47
N GLU A 386 -21.28 8.64 -14.70
CA GLU A 386 -20.16 9.01 -13.81
C GLU A 386 -20.67 9.44 -12.43
N LYS A 387 -19.98 9.00 -11.36
CA LYS A 387 -20.31 9.41 -10.00
C LYS A 387 -20.13 10.93 -9.84
N PRO A 388 -21.17 11.69 -9.45
CA PRO A 388 -21.07 13.13 -9.34
C PRO A 388 -20.01 13.56 -8.33
N VAL A 389 -19.10 14.42 -8.74
CA VAL A 389 -18.05 14.98 -7.88
C VAL A 389 -18.57 16.23 -7.19
N ARG A 390 -18.43 16.28 -5.85
CA ARG A 390 -18.88 17.45 -5.08
C ARG A 390 -18.00 18.66 -5.40
N PRO A 391 -18.56 19.80 -5.84
CA PRO A 391 -17.78 21.00 -6.16
C PRO A 391 -17.12 21.58 -4.91
N SER A 392 -15.86 21.99 -5.02
CA SER A 392 -15.16 22.70 -3.95
C SER A 392 -15.46 24.19 -4.02
N ARG A 393 -15.59 24.88 -2.87
CA ARG A 393 -15.77 26.35 -2.86
C ARG A 393 -14.59 27.07 -3.53
N PHE A 394 -13.41 26.47 -3.51
CA PHE A 394 -12.20 27.05 -4.08
C PHE A 394 -12.19 27.08 -5.62
N ASP A 395 -13.08 26.32 -6.28
CA ASP A 395 -13.14 26.22 -7.74
C ASP A 395 -13.96 27.38 -8.38
N PHE A 396 -14.52 28.28 -7.56
CA PHE A 396 -15.46 29.32 -8.02
C PHE A 396 -15.05 30.71 -7.53
N GLU A 397 -15.10 31.69 -8.42
CA GLU A 397 -14.73 33.08 -8.13
C GLU A 397 -15.77 33.76 -7.22
N SER A 398 -17.04 33.39 -7.37
CA SER A 398 -18.14 33.96 -6.59
C SER A 398 -18.91 32.92 -5.76
N THR A 399 -19.57 33.41 -4.70
CA THR A 399 -20.43 32.58 -3.85
C THR A 399 -21.70 32.12 -4.58
N GLU A 400 -22.18 32.90 -5.55
CA GLU A 400 -23.37 32.53 -6.33
C GLU A 400 -23.07 31.43 -7.35
N GLU A 401 -21.90 31.44 -8.00
CA GLU A 401 -21.45 30.34 -8.87
C GLU A 401 -21.26 29.03 -8.08
N TYR A 402 -20.67 29.09 -6.89
CA TYR A 402 -20.54 27.92 -6.02
C TYR A 402 -21.91 27.37 -5.59
N LYS A 403 -22.88 28.24 -5.27
CA LYS A 403 -24.25 27.82 -4.93
C LYS A 403 -24.92 27.12 -6.11
N ALA A 404 -24.82 27.69 -7.31
CA ALA A 404 -25.36 27.08 -8.53
C ALA A 404 -24.70 25.73 -8.84
N ALA A 405 -23.37 25.63 -8.68
CA ALA A 405 -22.65 24.36 -8.84
C ALA A 405 -23.05 23.32 -7.79
N LYS A 406 -23.27 23.74 -6.54
CA LYS A 406 -23.74 22.85 -5.46
C LYS A 406 -25.18 22.39 -5.70
N GLU A 407 -26.04 23.25 -6.24
CA GLU A 407 -27.42 22.91 -6.60
C GLU A 407 -27.43 21.88 -7.73
N LYS A 408 -26.66 22.12 -8.80
CA LYS A 408 -26.45 21.14 -9.88
C LYS A 408 -25.89 19.81 -9.37
N PHE A 409 -24.88 19.84 -8.49
CA PHE A 409 -24.36 18.62 -7.87
C PHE A 409 -25.42 17.84 -7.09
N ASN A 410 -26.32 18.54 -6.37
CA ASN A 410 -27.39 17.86 -5.66
C ASN A 410 -28.38 17.21 -6.64
N GLU A 411 -28.72 17.89 -7.74
CA GLU A 411 -29.56 17.33 -8.81
C GLU A 411 -28.90 16.09 -9.44
N ASP A 412 -27.63 16.20 -9.83
CA ASP A 412 -26.85 15.11 -10.43
C ASP A 412 -26.70 13.94 -9.44
N ARG A 413 -26.50 14.21 -8.14
CA ARG A 413 -26.41 13.19 -7.08
C ARG A 413 -27.73 12.44 -6.90
N GLU A 414 -28.87 13.14 -6.89
CA GLU A 414 -30.16 12.47 -6.76
C GLU A 414 -30.52 11.69 -8.02
N LYS A 415 -30.18 12.21 -9.22
CA LYS A 415 -30.29 11.46 -10.47
C LYS A 415 -29.45 10.16 -10.42
N TYR A 416 -28.17 10.27 -10.05
CA TYR A 416 -27.27 9.13 -9.89
C TYR A 416 -27.81 8.08 -8.91
N LYS A 417 -28.31 8.50 -7.74
CA LYS A 417 -28.91 7.59 -6.77
C LYS A 417 -30.11 6.83 -7.33
N ASN A 418 -30.97 7.52 -8.07
CA ASN A 418 -32.16 6.91 -8.67
C ASN A 418 -31.78 5.92 -9.77
N GLU A 419 -30.81 6.26 -10.62
CA GLU A 419 -30.28 5.36 -11.67
C GLU A 419 -29.61 4.13 -11.05
N ARG A 420 -28.77 4.32 -10.04
CA ARG A 420 -28.16 3.23 -9.27
C ARG A 420 -29.20 2.31 -8.66
N GLU A 421 -30.18 2.86 -7.95
CA GLU A 421 -31.20 2.02 -7.29
C GLU A 421 -32.07 1.29 -8.33
N ALA A 422 -32.40 1.93 -9.46
CA ALA A 422 -33.11 1.27 -10.55
C ALA A 422 -32.30 0.09 -11.12
N ALA A 423 -30.99 0.27 -11.34
CA ALA A 423 -30.10 -0.79 -11.81
C ALA A 423 -30.02 -1.96 -10.80
N VAL A 424 -29.90 -1.65 -9.51
CA VAL A 424 -29.89 -2.66 -8.42
C VAL A 424 -31.21 -3.41 -8.38
N GLN A 425 -32.34 -2.71 -8.43
CA GLN A 425 -33.65 -3.36 -8.41
C GLN A 425 -33.89 -4.25 -9.64
N ASN A 426 -33.44 -3.83 -10.81
CA ASN A 426 -33.51 -4.66 -12.01
C ASN A 426 -32.71 -5.96 -11.86
N MET A 427 -31.51 -5.89 -11.28
CA MET A 427 -30.69 -7.08 -11.01
C MET A 427 -31.31 -7.98 -9.95
N LEU A 428 -31.84 -7.41 -8.86
CA LEU A 428 -32.49 -8.19 -7.80
C LEU A 428 -33.79 -8.88 -8.22
N GLN A 429 -34.45 -8.36 -9.27
CA GLN A 429 -35.70 -8.89 -9.81
C GLN A 429 -35.51 -9.91 -10.94
N ARG A 430 -34.27 -10.13 -11.40
CA ARG A 430 -34.01 -11.14 -12.43
C ARG A 430 -34.35 -12.53 -11.90
N ASP A 431 -34.77 -13.42 -12.78
CA ASP A 431 -34.95 -14.81 -12.41
C ASP A 431 -33.59 -15.50 -12.29
N THR A 432 -33.30 -16.05 -11.11
CA THR A 432 -32.06 -16.77 -10.80
C THR A 432 -32.28 -18.29 -10.75
N GLU A 433 -31.30 -19.09 -11.16
CA GLU A 433 -31.33 -20.54 -10.97
C GLU A 433 -31.14 -20.93 -9.49
N PHE A 434 -30.39 -20.12 -8.75
CA PHE A 434 -30.11 -20.33 -7.33
C PHE A 434 -31.24 -19.77 -6.47
N LYS A 435 -32.07 -20.66 -5.90
CA LYS A 435 -33.18 -20.29 -4.98
C LYS A 435 -32.93 -20.73 -3.54
N SER A 436 -31.95 -21.60 -3.31
CA SER A 436 -31.66 -22.20 -2.01
C SER A 436 -30.19 -22.57 -1.85
N ALA A 437 -29.76 -22.78 -0.60
CA ALA A 437 -28.42 -23.29 -0.29
C ALA A 437 -28.14 -24.65 -0.94
N GLU A 438 -29.17 -25.48 -1.13
CA GLU A 438 -29.05 -26.79 -1.79
C GLU A 438 -28.74 -26.65 -3.29
N ASP A 439 -29.29 -25.61 -3.95
CA ASP A 439 -28.98 -25.32 -5.35
C ASP A 439 -27.50 -24.92 -5.50
N VAL A 440 -27.01 -24.07 -4.59
CA VAL A 440 -25.59 -23.65 -4.56
C VAL A 440 -24.68 -24.85 -4.29
N LYS A 441 -25.04 -25.73 -3.35
CA LYS A 441 -24.28 -26.93 -3.06
C LYS A 441 -24.24 -27.90 -4.23
N THR A 442 -25.39 -28.17 -4.85
CA THR A 442 -25.51 -29.04 -6.02
C THR A 442 -24.67 -28.50 -7.18
N TRP A 443 -24.70 -27.19 -7.39
CA TRP A 443 -23.86 -26.52 -8.37
C TRP A 443 -22.37 -26.69 -8.05
N ALA A 444 -21.93 -26.37 -6.83
CA ALA A 444 -20.52 -26.48 -6.42
C ALA A 444 -19.99 -27.92 -6.60
N GLU A 445 -20.79 -28.93 -6.23
CA GLU A 445 -20.47 -30.35 -6.46
C GLU A 445 -20.36 -30.68 -7.95
N ARG A 446 -21.28 -30.17 -8.79
CA ARG A 446 -21.28 -30.36 -10.25
C ARG A 446 -20.03 -29.79 -10.91
N VAL A 447 -19.60 -28.59 -10.49
CA VAL A 447 -18.44 -27.91 -11.09
C VAL A 447 -17.11 -28.30 -10.45
N GLY A 448 -17.15 -29.01 -9.31
CA GLY A 448 -15.97 -29.53 -8.61
C GLY A 448 -15.27 -28.49 -7.72
N ILE A 449 -16.04 -27.57 -7.14
CA ILE A 449 -15.55 -26.51 -6.25
C ILE A 449 -15.73 -26.92 -4.80
N LYS A 450 -14.77 -26.55 -3.95
CA LYS A 450 -14.94 -26.67 -2.50
C LYS A 450 -15.73 -25.46 -1.99
N LEU A 451 -16.81 -25.70 -1.27
CA LEU A 451 -17.63 -24.66 -0.66
C LEU A 451 -17.45 -24.73 0.86
N ASP A 452 -17.02 -23.63 1.47
CA ASP A 452 -17.05 -23.49 2.93
C ASP A 452 -18.52 -23.40 3.40
N GLU A 453 -18.90 -24.18 4.42
CA GLU A 453 -20.28 -24.22 4.91
C GLU A 453 -20.78 -22.84 5.39
N SER A 454 -19.88 -21.99 5.91
CA SER A 454 -20.22 -20.63 6.33
C SER A 454 -20.79 -19.76 5.20
N VAL A 455 -20.45 -20.06 3.95
CA VAL A 455 -20.99 -19.36 2.78
C VAL A 455 -22.49 -19.59 2.65
N LEU A 456 -22.94 -20.83 2.84
CA LEU A 456 -24.36 -21.20 2.74
C LEU A 456 -25.20 -20.61 3.88
N GLU A 457 -24.56 -20.28 5.00
CA GLU A 457 -25.22 -19.70 6.17
C GLU A 457 -25.39 -18.18 6.05
N HIS A 458 -24.46 -17.49 5.37
CA HIS A 458 -24.36 -16.04 5.43
C HIS A 458 -24.58 -15.34 4.09
N VAL A 459 -24.23 -15.96 2.96
CA VAL A 459 -24.30 -15.30 1.65
C VAL A 459 -25.69 -15.42 1.06
N ASP A 460 -26.20 -14.31 0.53
CA ASP A 460 -27.43 -14.27 -0.24
C ASP A 460 -27.29 -15.09 -1.52
N VAL A 461 -28.10 -16.14 -1.64
CA VAL A 461 -28.06 -17.12 -2.74
C VAL A 461 -28.22 -16.48 -4.12
N ARG A 462 -28.82 -15.28 -4.22
CA ARG A 462 -28.97 -14.56 -5.49
C ARG A 462 -27.62 -14.12 -6.08
N ALA A 463 -26.60 -13.92 -5.26
CA ALA A 463 -25.25 -13.58 -5.71
C ALA A 463 -24.61 -14.72 -6.53
N PHE A 464 -25.03 -15.96 -6.27
CA PHE A 464 -24.47 -17.13 -6.94
C PHE A 464 -24.82 -17.22 -8.41
N GLU A 465 -25.82 -16.50 -8.90
CA GLU A 465 -26.10 -16.43 -10.33
C GLU A 465 -24.90 -15.86 -11.11
N ASP A 466 -24.37 -14.71 -10.70
CA ASP A 466 -23.22 -14.09 -11.38
C ASP A 466 -21.91 -14.81 -11.05
N ILE A 467 -21.74 -15.24 -9.80
CA ILE A 467 -20.54 -15.98 -9.39
C ILE A 467 -20.44 -17.30 -10.16
N ALA A 468 -21.55 -18.03 -10.30
CA ALA A 468 -21.58 -19.28 -11.05
C ALA A 468 -21.33 -19.06 -12.53
N TYR A 469 -21.97 -18.05 -13.13
CA TYR A 469 -21.74 -17.69 -14.52
C TYR A 469 -20.26 -17.42 -14.79
N VAL A 470 -19.64 -16.54 -14.00
CA VAL A 470 -18.23 -16.19 -14.17
C VAL A 470 -17.36 -17.41 -13.95
N ILE A 471 -17.55 -18.16 -12.87
CA ILE A 471 -16.70 -19.31 -12.59
C ILE A 471 -16.82 -20.39 -13.67
N GLU A 472 -18.03 -20.70 -14.16
CA GLU A 472 -18.21 -21.70 -15.22
C GLU A 472 -17.57 -21.26 -16.54
N ASP A 473 -17.72 -19.99 -16.91
CA ASP A 473 -17.09 -19.40 -18.08
C ASP A 473 -15.55 -19.43 -17.96
N GLU A 474 -15.02 -18.97 -16.84
CA GLU A 474 -13.58 -18.94 -16.58
C GLU A 474 -12.99 -20.34 -16.44
N PHE A 475 -13.70 -21.32 -15.88
CA PHE A 475 -13.26 -22.71 -15.82
C PHE A 475 -13.31 -23.42 -17.17
N LYS A 476 -14.17 -22.96 -18.09
CA LYS A 476 -14.19 -23.45 -19.47
C LYS A 476 -12.97 -22.93 -20.25
N LYS A 477 -12.62 -21.65 -20.06
CA LYS A 477 -11.43 -21.02 -20.67
C LYS A 477 -10.12 -21.49 -20.03
N HIS A 478 -10.13 -21.69 -18.72
CA HIS A 478 -8.96 -21.98 -17.90
C HIS A 478 -9.20 -23.20 -16.98
N PRO A 479 -9.22 -24.43 -17.53
CA PRO A 479 -9.49 -25.65 -16.76
C PRO A 479 -8.54 -25.87 -15.58
N PHE A 480 -7.31 -25.33 -15.65
CA PHE A 480 -6.29 -25.42 -14.61
C PHE A 480 -6.67 -24.71 -13.30
N LEU A 481 -7.70 -23.85 -13.30
CA LEU A 481 -8.17 -23.18 -12.08
C LEU A 481 -8.87 -24.13 -11.10
N ARG A 482 -9.53 -25.19 -11.60
CA ARG A 482 -10.36 -26.12 -10.80
C ARG A 482 -9.56 -26.82 -9.70
N SER A 483 -8.40 -27.35 -10.05
CA SER A 483 -7.48 -27.99 -9.13
C SER A 483 -6.06 -27.89 -9.67
N GLY A 484 -5.11 -27.62 -8.77
CA GLY A 484 -3.71 -27.47 -9.12
C GLY A 484 -2.83 -28.27 -8.17
N GLU A 485 -1.93 -29.07 -8.74
CA GLU A 485 -0.83 -29.66 -7.99
C GLU A 485 0.36 -28.71 -8.02
N TYR A 486 0.88 -28.41 -6.84
CA TYR A 486 2.10 -27.64 -6.68
C TYR A 486 3.05 -28.40 -5.76
N THR A 487 4.34 -28.25 -6.00
CA THR A 487 5.37 -28.86 -5.15
C THR A 487 5.98 -27.78 -4.28
N PHE A 488 5.94 -27.98 -2.97
CA PHE A 488 6.57 -27.09 -2.00
C PHE A 488 7.50 -27.93 -1.12
N ASP A 489 8.78 -27.56 -1.05
CA ASP A 489 9.82 -28.28 -0.31
C ASP A 489 9.91 -29.78 -0.64
N GLY A 490 9.72 -30.13 -1.92
CA GLY A 490 9.72 -31.52 -2.40
C GLY A 490 8.45 -32.32 -2.09
N ASN A 491 7.47 -31.75 -1.38
CA ASN A 491 6.17 -32.35 -1.13
C ASN A 491 5.13 -31.85 -2.14
N GLN A 492 4.35 -32.77 -2.71
CA GLN A 492 3.22 -32.42 -3.57
C GLN A 492 2.00 -32.04 -2.73
N TYR A 493 1.41 -30.90 -3.04
CA TYR A 493 0.18 -30.40 -2.43
C TYR A 493 -0.86 -30.16 -3.53
N THR A 494 -2.12 -30.43 -3.22
CA THR A 494 -3.25 -30.15 -4.10
C THR A 494 -4.02 -28.95 -3.57
N ARG A 495 -4.09 -27.88 -4.36
CA ARG A 495 -4.99 -26.74 -4.14
C ARG A 495 -6.25 -26.95 -4.95
N VAL A 496 -7.40 -26.80 -4.32
CA VAL A 496 -8.71 -26.79 -4.97
C VAL A 496 -9.27 -25.38 -4.94
N PHE A 497 -9.99 -24.98 -5.99
CA PHE A 497 -10.69 -23.70 -5.99
C PHE A 497 -11.79 -23.73 -4.91
N GLU A 498 -11.76 -22.76 -3.99
CA GLU A 498 -12.66 -22.73 -2.84
C GLU A 498 -13.45 -21.42 -2.77
N ILE A 499 -14.74 -21.49 -2.41
CA ILE A 499 -15.53 -20.30 -2.08
C ILE A 499 -15.70 -20.25 -0.57
N ARG A 500 -15.33 -19.11 0.03
CA ARG A 500 -15.35 -18.89 1.50
C ARG A 500 -16.08 -17.62 1.87
N PHE A 501 -16.51 -17.53 3.12
CA PHE A 501 -17.11 -16.32 3.69
C PHE A 501 -16.21 -15.77 4.80
N GLU A 502 -16.08 -14.45 4.85
CA GLU A 502 -15.30 -13.73 5.87
C GLU A 502 -16.18 -12.61 6.46
N ASP A 503 -16.41 -12.61 7.78
CA ASP A 503 -17.23 -11.59 8.47
C ASP A 503 -16.41 -10.30 8.68
N THR A 504 -16.01 -9.68 7.56
CA THR A 504 -15.32 -8.39 7.51
C THR A 504 -16.09 -7.43 6.61
N SER A 505 -15.98 -6.13 6.89
CA SER A 505 -16.55 -5.05 6.07
C SER A 505 -15.50 -4.29 5.27
N GLU A 506 -14.23 -4.73 5.32
CA GLU A 506 -13.09 -3.96 4.81
C GLU A 506 -12.91 -4.11 3.29
N PHE A 507 -13.32 -5.24 2.71
CA PHE A 507 -13.21 -5.53 1.27
C PHE A 507 -14.47 -6.21 0.76
N LEU A 508 -14.81 -6.03 -0.51
CA LEU A 508 -16.01 -6.65 -1.10
C LEU A 508 -15.79 -8.13 -1.40
N MET A 509 -14.71 -8.43 -2.12
CA MET A 509 -14.24 -9.79 -2.38
C MET A 509 -12.72 -9.78 -2.37
N ASP A 510 -12.13 -10.93 -2.12
CA ASP A 510 -10.68 -11.13 -2.25
C ASP A 510 -10.40 -12.53 -2.82
N ALA A 511 -9.54 -12.60 -3.81
CA ALA A 511 -9.05 -13.82 -4.40
C ALA A 511 -7.81 -14.41 -3.70
N SER A 512 -7.99 -15.59 -3.11
CA SER A 512 -6.86 -16.46 -2.76
C SER A 512 -7.25 -17.92 -2.89
N ASN A 513 -6.75 -18.58 -3.94
CA ASN A 513 -7.11 -19.96 -4.29
C ASN A 513 -8.63 -20.20 -4.37
N GLY A 514 -9.36 -19.21 -4.90
CA GLY A 514 -10.80 -19.16 -4.75
C GLY A 514 -11.38 -17.74 -4.72
N LEU A 515 -12.61 -17.64 -4.21
CA LEU A 515 -13.28 -16.37 -3.90
C LEU A 515 -13.62 -16.31 -2.41
N ARG A 516 -13.14 -15.27 -1.74
CA ARG A 516 -13.56 -14.92 -0.38
C ARG A 516 -14.59 -13.81 -0.47
N LEU A 517 -15.80 -14.12 -0.01
CA LEU A 517 -16.95 -13.20 0.00
C LEU A 517 -17.04 -12.54 1.38
N SER A 518 -17.17 -11.22 1.40
CA SER A 518 -17.27 -10.48 2.66
C SER A 518 -18.70 -10.37 3.19
N ARG A 519 -18.85 -9.70 4.33
CA ARG A 519 -20.15 -9.42 4.94
C ARG A 519 -21.13 -8.68 4.02
N GLN A 520 -20.65 -7.93 3.03
CA GLN A 520 -21.53 -7.24 2.06
C GLN A 520 -22.39 -8.20 1.25
N PHE A 521 -21.95 -9.45 1.05
CA PHE A 521 -22.72 -10.47 0.35
C PHE A 521 -23.84 -11.10 1.20
N THR A 522 -23.99 -10.69 2.46
CA THR A 522 -25.16 -11.06 3.28
C THR A 522 -26.45 -10.42 2.79
N ASP A 523 -26.35 -9.27 2.10
CA ASP A 523 -27.42 -8.66 1.31
C ASP A 523 -26.87 -8.35 -0.08
N TYR A 524 -27.25 -9.16 -1.06
CA TYR A 524 -26.76 -8.98 -2.42
C TYR A 524 -27.12 -7.61 -3.02
N GLY A 525 -28.19 -6.95 -2.56
CA GLY A 525 -28.52 -5.59 -2.96
C GLY A 525 -27.54 -4.55 -2.41
N GLU A 526 -26.98 -4.77 -1.23
CA GLU A 526 -25.90 -3.94 -0.68
C GLU A 526 -24.61 -4.15 -1.47
N ALA A 527 -24.21 -5.41 -1.70
CA ALA A 527 -23.05 -5.74 -2.55
C ALA A 527 -23.16 -5.09 -3.94
N LEU A 528 -24.33 -5.17 -4.60
CA LEU A 528 -24.56 -4.54 -5.90
C LEU A 528 -24.38 -3.02 -5.86
N ARG A 529 -24.85 -2.32 -4.81
CA ARG A 529 -24.67 -0.86 -4.70
C ARG A 529 -23.21 -0.48 -4.59
N ASP A 530 -22.42 -1.25 -3.82
CA ASP A 530 -21.00 -1.01 -3.64
C ASP A 530 -20.23 -1.31 -4.93
N MET A 531 -20.60 -2.37 -5.65
CA MET A 531 -20.07 -2.64 -7.00
C MET A 531 -20.37 -1.49 -7.97
N TYR A 532 -21.61 -0.98 -7.97
CA TYR A 532 -22.00 0.16 -8.80
C TYR A 532 -21.13 1.37 -8.51
N ASP A 533 -20.99 1.74 -7.23
CA ASP A 533 -20.25 2.92 -6.82
C ASP A 533 -18.75 2.78 -7.13
N SER A 534 -18.19 1.56 -7.06
CA SER A 534 -16.81 1.26 -7.43
C SER A 534 -16.58 1.46 -8.93
N ILE A 535 -17.41 0.83 -9.77
CA ILE A 535 -17.34 0.93 -11.23
C ILE A 535 -17.60 2.38 -11.70
N ALA A 536 -18.63 3.04 -11.17
CA ALA A 536 -18.99 4.42 -11.52
C ALA A 536 -17.92 5.46 -11.16
N SER A 537 -17.08 5.16 -10.17
CA SER A 537 -15.95 6.01 -9.82
C SER A 537 -14.81 5.89 -10.82
N GLY A 538 -14.69 4.74 -11.51
CA GLY A 538 -13.55 4.40 -12.36
C GLY A 538 -12.21 4.35 -11.62
N TYR A 539 -12.22 4.44 -10.28
CA TYR A 539 -11.01 4.48 -9.47
C TYR A 539 -10.42 3.09 -9.27
N THR A 540 -11.22 2.13 -8.80
CA THR A 540 -10.74 0.78 -8.41
C THR A 540 -10.70 -0.20 -9.59
N VAL A 541 -11.77 -0.25 -10.38
CA VAL A 541 -11.91 -1.09 -11.58
C VAL A 541 -12.78 -0.32 -12.57
N ARG A 542 -12.33 -0.12 -13.81
CA ARG A 542 -13.20 0.41 -14.87
C ARG A 542 -14.11 -0.68 -15.44
N GLY A 543 -13.54 -1.82 -15.82
CA GLY A 543 -14.30 -2.96 -16.30
C GLY A 543 -15.22 -2.63 -17.49
N ASP A 544 -16.13 -3.55 -17.80
CA ASP A 544 -17.17 -3.40 -18.83
C ASP A 544 -18.41 -2.66 -18.32
N GLY A 545 -18.32 -2.05 -17.14
CA GLY A 545 -19.43 -1.40 -16.49
C GLY A 545 -20.35 -2.33 -15.72
N THR A 546 -20.07 -3.63 -15.57
CA THR A 546 -20.96 -4.60 -14.89
C THR A 546 -20.33 -5.28 -13.67
N PRO A 547 -21.14 -5.83 -12.73
CA PRO A 547 -20.66 -6.62 -11.59
C PRO A 547 -19.76 -7.80 -11.97
N ILE A 548 -19.96 -8.37 -13.17
CA ILE A 548 -19.15 -9.46 -13.71
C ILE A 548 -17.68 -9.07 -13.80
N SER A 549 -17.37 -7.81 -14.15
CA SER A 549 -16.00 -7.32 -14.21
C SER A 549 -15.29 -7.39 -12.88
N MET A 550 -15.99 -7.15 -11.76
CA MET A 550 -15.39 -7.22 -10.42
C MET A 550 -15.14 -8.67 -10.00
N ILE A 551 -16.04 -9.61 -10.33
CA ILE A 551 -15.78 -11.04 -10.07
C ILE A 551 -14.61 -11.53 -10.94
N ARG A 552 -14.55 -11.11 -12.21
CA ARG A 552 -13.43 -11.44 -13.11
C ARG A 552 -12.11 -10.82 -12.67
N HIS A 553 -12.12 -9.63 -12.06
CA HIS A 553 -10.94 -9.02 -11.44
C HIS A 553 -10.34 -9.96 -10.40
N GLU A 554 -11.16 -10.46 -9.48
CA GLU A 554 -10.72 -11.44 -8.46
C GLU A 554 -10.22 -12.75 -9.10
N ILE A 555 -10.90 -13.27 -10.13
CA ILE A 555 -10.40 -14.44 -10.86
C ILE A 555 -9.04 -14.15 -11.54
N GLY A 556 -8.81 -12.92 -11.99
CA GLY A 556 -7.54 -12.46 -12.54
C GLY A 556 -6.37 -12.64 -11.56
N HIS A 557 -6.57 -12.35 -10.27
CA HIS A 557 -5.55 -12.63 -9.24
C HIS A 557 -5.26 -14.12 -9.09
N ASN A 558 -6.28 -14.99 -9.14
CA ASN A 558 -6.07 -16.44 -9.11
C ASN A 558 -5.28 -16.93 -10.32
N ILE A 559 -5.56 -16.40 -11.52
CA ILE A 559 -4.82 -16.75 -12.75
C ILE A 559 -3.37 -16.27 -12.66
N GLN A 560 -3.14 -15.06 -12.16
CA GLN A 560 -1.80 -14.54 -11.92
C GLN A 560 -1.02 -15.44 -10.97
N GLU A 561 -1.65 -15.92 -9.89
CA GLU A 561 -1.06 -16.86 -8.94
C GLU A 561 -0.68 -18.19 -9.66
N ARG A 562 -1.57 -18.74 -10.49
CA ARG A 562 -1.30 -19.98 -11.26
C ARG A 562 -0.18 -19.83 -12.28
N ILE A 563 -0.16 -18.73 -13.01
CA ILE A 563 0.96 -18.40 -13.91
C ILE A 563 2.24 -18.37 -13.09
N ALA A 564 2.27 -17.57 -12.02
CA ALA A 564 3.42 -17.45 -11.16
C ALA A 564 3.91 -18.82 -10.67
N GLU A 565 3.03 -19.72 -10.19
CA GLU A 565 3.38 -21.08 -9.76
C GLU A 565 4.20 -21.87 -10.80
N LYS A 566 3.94 -21.68 -12.10
CA LYS A 566 4.66 -22.35 -13.21
C LYS A 566 5.89 -21.59 -13.67
N LEU A 567 5.91 -20.27 -13.46
CA LEU A 567 7.02 -19.43 -13.85
C LEU A 567 8.21 -19.59 -12.93
N THR A 568 9.37 -19.62 -13.57
CA THR A 568 10.64 -19.43 -12.90
C THR A 568 10.72 -17.98 -12.36
N THR A 569 11.53 -17.69 -11.34
CA THR A 569 11.59 -16.35 -10.71
C THR A 569 11.86 -15.16 -11.67
N GLU A 570 12.49 -15.36 -12.82
CA GLU A 570 12.96 -14.39 -13.85
C GLU A 570 11.85 -14.20 -14.84
N ASP A 571 11.18 -15.28 -15.21
CA ASP A 571 9.93 -15.20 -15.92
C ASP A 571 8.91 -14.36 -15.13
N ARG A 572 8.84 -14.53 -13.79
CA ARG A 572 8.00 -13.66 -12.95
C ARG A 572 8.47 -12.20 -12.99
N VAL A 573 9.78 -11.93 -12.88
CA VAL A 573 10.33 -10.56 -12.95
C VAL A 573 10.08 -9.91 -14.31
N ARG A 574 10.30 -10.64 -15.40
CA ARG A 574 10.04 -10.20 -16.78
C ARG A 574 8.56 -9.93 -16.99
N MET A 575 7.68 -10.80 -16.49
CA MET A 575 6.24 -10.60 -16.52
C MET A 575 5.84 -9.30 -15.79
N THR A 576 6.38 -9.06 -14.58
CA THR A 576 6.11 -7.83 -13.84
C THR A 576 6.67 -6.58 -14.55
N ALA A 577 7.85 -6.68 -15.18
CA ALA A 577 8.44 -5.56 -15.92
C ALA A 577 7.60 -5.19 -17.15
N GLU A 578 7.19 -6.17 -17.96
CA GLU A 578 6.27 -5.97 -19.09
C GLU A 578 4.94 -5.36 -18.61
N LEU A 579 4.41 -5.83 -17.49
CA LEU A 579 3.17 -5.29 -16.90
C LEU A 579 3.32 -3.81 -16.49
N ARG A 580 4.47 -3.44 -15.92
CA ARG A 580 4.81 -2.04 -15.60
C ARG A 580 4.93 -1.16 -16.84
N GLU A 581 5.45 -1.69 -17.93
CA GLU A 581 5.51 -0.97 -19.20
C GLU A 581 4.11 -0.66 -19.74
N ILE A 582 3.18 -1.61 -19.64
CA ILE A 582 1.77 -1.38 -19.99
C ILE A 582 1.17 -0.32 -19.05
N SER A 583 1.44 -0.42 -17.75
CA SER A 583 0.90 0.49 -16.72
C SER A 583 1.37 1.94 -16.93
N ALA A 584 2.65 2.12 -17.25
CA ALA A 584 3.26 3.43 -17.51
C ALA A 584 2.63 4.16 -18.72
N LYS A 585 2.04 3.44 -19.68
CA LYS A 585 1.38 4.03 -20.85
C LYS A 585 0.06 4.71 -20.52
N ARG A 586 -0.58 4.37 -19.37
CA ARG A 586 -1.88 4.91 -18.94
C ARG A 586 -2.93 4.86 -20.08
N LEU A 587 -3.06 3.68 -20.67
CA LEU A 587 -3.90 3.45 -21.85
C LEU A 587 -5.38 3.71 -21.53
N ASP A 588 -6.13 4.16 -22.53
CA ASP A 588 -7.58 4.32 -22.35
C ASP A 588 -8.22 2.97 -22.02
N GLY A 589 -9.05 2.95 -20.99
CA GLY A 589 -9.68 1.74 -20.44
C GLY A 589 -9.11 1.22 -19.12
N SER A 590 -7.95 1.68 -18.65
CA SER A 590 -7.42 1.31 -17.31
C SER A 590 -7.95 2.23 -16.20
N SER A 591 -8.23 1.70 -15.01
CA SER A 591 -8.52 2.52 -13.81
C SER A 591 -7.29 3.27 -13.31
N GLU A 592 -7.52 4.23 -12.41
CA GLU A 592 -6.41 4.91 -11.73
C GLU A 592 -5.65 3.95 -10.80
N TYR A 593 -6.37 3.06 -10.11
CA TYR A 593 -5.79 2.13 -9.14
C TYR A 593 -4.83 1.10 -9.76
N SER A 594 -5.14 0.57 -10.95
CA SER A 594 -4.22 -0.32 -11.67
C SER A 594 -2.93 0.37 -12.13
N THR A 595 -2.96 1.69 -12.37
CA THR A 595 -1.74 2.42 -12.75
C THR A 595 -0.75 2.59 -11.60
N PHE A 596 -1.16 2.35 -10.36
CA PHE A 596 -0.34 2.50 -9.17
C PHE A 596 0.04 1.18 -8.48
N ASN A 597 -0.55 0.05 -8.91
CA ASN A 597 -0.32 -1.26 -8.30
C ASN A 597 -0.25 -2.37 -9.35
N ASP A 598 0.94 -2.95 -9.54
CA ASP A 598 1.18 -4.02 -10.53
C ASP A 598 0.32 -5.27 -10.28
N TYR A 599 -0.05 -5.55 -9.03
CA TYR A 599 -0.89 -6.70 -8.69
C TYR A 599 -2.32 -6.51 -9.19
N GLU A 600 -2.85 -5.29 -9.01
CA GLU A 600 -4.19 -4.88 -9.45
C GLU A 600 -4.26 -4.68 -10.96
N MET A 601 -3.14 -4.27 -11.57
CA MET A 601 -2.98 -4.11 -13.01
C MET A 601 -3.24 -5.42 -13.76
N PHE A 602 -2.75 -6.54 -13.25
CA PHE A 602 -3.00 -7.84 -13.88
C PHE A 602 -4.47 -8.20 -13.81
N ALA A 603 -5.07 -8.08 -12.62
CA ALA A 603 -6.47 -8.43 -12.39
C ALA A 603 -7.44 -7.57 -13.21
N GLU A 604 -7.19 -6.27 -13.29
CA GLU A 604 -8.04 -5.37 -14.09
C GLU A 604 -7.86 -5.62 -15.59
N GLY A 605 -6.62 -5.81 -16.05
CA GLY A 605 -6.35 -6.15 -17.44
C GLY A 605 -7.02 -7.47 -17.84
N TYR A 606 -6.99 -8.46 -16.94
CA TYR A 606 -7.68 -9.72 -17.12
C TYR A 606 -9.20 -9.52 -17.24
N ALA A 607 -9.80 -8.77 -16.32
CA ALA A 607 -11.22 -8.46 -16.35
C ALA A 607 -11.62 -7.75 -17.66
N ALA A 608 -10.80 -6.80 -18.13
CA ALA A 608 -11.04 -6.08 -19.37
C ALA A 608 -11.04 -6.99 -20.60
N VAL A 609 -10.07 -7.90 -20.70
CA VAL A 609 -9.96 -8.86 -21.81
C VAL A 609 -11.07 -9.92 -21.75
N SER A 610 -11.29 -10.52 -20.58
CA SER A 610 -12.27 -11.59 -20.40
C SER A 610 -13.72 -11.12 -20.58
N SER A 611 -13.99 -9.84 -20.35
CA SER A 611 -15.24 -9.16 -20.70
C SER A 611 -15.38 -8.72 -22.15
N GLY A 612 -14.37 -8.95 -22.99
CA GLY A 612 -14.43 -8.64 -24.41
C GLY A 612 -14.40 -7.14 -24.72
N GLN A 613 -13.81 -6.34 -23.84
CA GLN A 613 -13.57 -4.93 -24.14
C GLN A 613 -12.63 -4.77 -25.32
N THR A 614 -12.79 -3.67 -26.05
CA THR A 614 -12.00 -3.33 -27.25
C THR A 614 -11.23 -2.02 -27.06
N THR A 615 -10.80 -1.75 -25.84
CA THR A 615 -10.02 -0.55 -25.49
C THR A 615 -8.54 -0.74 -25.87
N ASP A 616 -7.79 0.35 -25.89
CA ASP A 616 -6.33 0.30 -26.09
C ASP A 616 -5.68 -0.54 -24.97
N PHE A 617 -6.17 -0.38 -23.73
CA PHE A 617 -5.73 -1.16 -22.58
C PHE A 617 -5.99 -2.66 -22.74
N SER A 618 -7.23 -3.06 -23.06
CA SER A 618 -7.57 -4.50 -23.20
C SER A 618 -6.83 -5.15 -24.36
N SER A 619 -6.62 -4.42 -25.46
CA SER A 619 -5.90 -4.93 -26.63
C SER A 619 -4.43 -5.23 -26.30
N GLU A 620 -3.72 -4.29 -25.69
CA GLU A 620 -2.31 -4.46 -25.30
C GLU A 620 -2.16 -5.55 -24.22
N PHE A 621 -3.09 -5.60 -23.26
CA PHE A 621 -3.07 -6.60 -22.20
C PHE A 621 -3.37 -8.01 -22.70
N SER A 622 -4.25 -8.17 -23.70
CA SER A 622 -4.56 -9.47 -24.30
C SER A 622 -3.30 -10.15 -24.84
N ASP A 623 -2.48 -9.42 -25.59
CA ASP A 623 -1.22 -9.94 -26.11
C ASP A 623 -0.26 -10.34 -25.01
N PHE A 624 -0.19 -9.55 -23.93
CA PHE A 624 0.62 -9.87 -22.75
C PHE A 624 0.14 -11.15 -22.06
N MET A 625 -1.16 -11.26 -21.80
CA MET A 625 -1.78 -12.40 -21.13
C MET A 625 -1.58 -13.70 -21.91
N GLU A 626 -1.83 -13.70 -23.22
CA GLU A 626 -1.66 -14.89 -24.06
C GLU A 626 -0.22 -15.41 -24.05
N ARG A 627 0.77 -14.50 -24.10
CA ARG A 627 2.20 -14.88 -24.03
C ARG A 627 2.51 -15.58 -22.71
N TRP A 628 2.06 -15.03 -21.59
CA TRP A 628 2.41 -15.54 -20.26
C TRP A 628 1.67 -16.80 -19.87
N LEU A 629 0.41 -16.95 -20.26
CA LEU A 629 -0.31 -18.21 -20.13
C LEU A 629 0.37 -19.33 -20.93
N LYS A 630 0.78 -19.04 -22.17
CA LYS A 630 1.49 -20.02 -23.01
C LYS A 630 2.87 -20.36 -22.45
N HIS A 631 3.60 -19.36 -21.95
CA HIS A 631 4.91 -19.57 -21.32
C HIS A 631 4.81 -20.39 -20.03
N ALA A 632 3.70 -20.28 -19.31
CA ALA A 632 3.40 -21.06 -18.11
C ALA A 632 2.85 -22.48 -18.39
N ASP A 633 2.66 -22.87 -19.65
CA ASP A 633 2.02 -24.14 -20.05
C ASP A 633 0.59 -24.28 -19.48
N LEU A 634 -0.17 -23.19 -19.53
CA LEU A 634 -1.55 -23.06 -19.01
C LEU A 634 -2.61 -22.85 -20.11
N VAL A 635 -2.25 -23.00 -21.38
CA VAL A 635 -3.14 -22.81 -22.56
C VAL A 635 -3.54 -24.15 -23.17
#